data_AF-A0A951EJZ9-F1
#
_entry.id   AF-A0A951EJZ9-F1
#
_cell.length_a   1.000
_cell.length_b   1.000
_cell.length_c   1.000
_cell.angle_alpha   90.00
_cell.angle_beta   90.00
_cell.angle_gamma   90.00
#
_symmetry.space_group_name_H-M   'P 1'
#
loop_
_entity.id
_entity.type
_entity.pdbx_description
1 polymer ?
#
loop_
_entity_poly.entity_id
_entity_poly.type
_entity_poly.pdbx_seq_one_letter_code
_entity_poly.pdbx_strand_id
1 'polypeptide(L)'
;MTIGAAALLLGAVFVVTDLAYNRGKLIAPLDDVYIHLQYGSQLGRGYFFQYNTGDPISTGASSLLYVVVLGLAYTSGFRDNLLLPFAVSFGILCFALTASCVYALGRRLVDKSVGVWSGLLVAVSGPLLWGATSGMEVGLVALLVVASLLFFTKEMPLGRFLLTPILAALLALARPEGLIFATALSGAMCWTIFAPVRHRSSTRAGGLSGAAWSLLPLVAGLGQLFFYRWATGTMAANGVQSKSFLYDHPVLYLGEFIDRTMWNFRGFLDVFGGLSTRDFTFPGAVFFVVLGVFYLVTKRALWRPLIIATTVSLIAVLISVSTLVTAHAQNLRYVQPFMPIFGLLSVVGAYGLMDVGGWGDAGRIERSRRTVAVAHAALAMVLVFSLSSLPTWALRLGQEAATIRETDISVAHWISGNLPPGATVGVKDVGAVKYFSNHRVVDVIGLTTNHMAQASNNGIGTLYEALRHMPARERPDYFAFYDTTPGPLIDDLRDSGVLGSSPLMTFDVESPSPANSGLIVPFVQLGIYRADWSLAGTGDQTKTPGTVRDYLNVGDLASEGAHSYAPQLALVGMQPMSVVRRVSLPDGRLVLDSGRRIVGGERFVAHNLVPGRPLLITSRADVGDTPRGDQIMVLPDLLVLAHGVPVGRWHRPPGGTIWNESSFTIPGALVTGPSLALELAAPRQLLSPYPDYISFGYWFSQ
;
A
#
# COMPACT_ATOMS: atom_id res chain seq x y z
N MET A 1 -1.11 -35.85 -18.55
CA MET A 1 -0.45 -34.55 -18.27
C MET A 1 -0.21 -34.43 -16.77
N THR A 2 0.99 -34.05 -16.33
CA THR A 2 1.24 -33.69 -14.92
C THR A 2 0.50 -32.39 -14.58
N ILE A 3 0.04 -32.22 -13.34
CA ILE A 3 -0.68 -31.00 -12.88
C ILE A 3 0.11 -29.72 -13.20
N GLY A 4 1.43 -29.74 -12.99
CA GLY A 4 2.31 -28.63 -13.37
C GLY A 4 2.32 -28.34 -14.88
N ALA A 5 2.29 -29.36 -15.74
CA ALA A 5 2.23 -29.14 -17.18
C ALA A 5 0.91 -28.48 -17.64
N ALA A 6 -0.20 -28.79 -16.97
CA ALA A 6 -1.47 -28.11 -17.22
C ALA A 6 -1.39 -26.62 -16.82
N ALA A 7 -0.82 -26.33 -15.64
CA ALA A 7 -0.60 -24.96 -15.19
C ALA A 7 0.33 -24.16 -16.14
N LEU A 8 1.39 -24.78 -16.66
CA LEU A 8 2.28 -24.15 -17.67
C LEU A 8 1.52 -23.84 -18.96
N LEU A 9 0.73 -24.79 -19.47
CA LEU A 9 -0.05 -24.61 -20.69
C LEU A 9 -1.07 -23.47 -20.52
N LEU A 10 -1.79 -23.43 -19.40
CA LEU A 10 -2.75 -22.37 -19.11
C LEU A 10 -2.08 -21.01 -18.91
N GLY A 11 -0.91 -20.96 -18.27
CA GLY A 11 -0.11 -19.74 -18.20
C GLY A 11 0.30 -19.23 -19.58
N ALA A 12 0.68 -20.12 -20.49
CA ALA A 12 0.98 -19.76 -21.87
C ALA A 12 -0.26 -19.23 -22.62
N VAL A 13 -1.46 -19.78 -22.36
CA VAL A 13 -2.72 -19.24 -22.93
C VAL A 13 -2.92 -17.78 -22.49
N PHE A 14 -2.72 -17.47 -21.21
CA PHE A 14 -2.84 -16.09 -20.71
C PHE A 14 -1.85 -15.14 -21.37
N VAL A 15 -0.60 -15.59 -21.58
CA VAL A 15 0.41 -14.81 -22.33
C VAL A 15 -0.02 -14.59 -23.79
N VAL A 16 -0.55 -15.62 -24.46
CA VAL A 16 -1.05 -15.48 -25.84
C VAL A 16 -2.23 -14.50 -25.89
N THR A 17 -3.13 -14.51 -24.90
CA THR A 17 -4.21 -13.54 -24.81
C THR A 17 -3.69 -12.12 -24.64
N ASP A 18 -2.70 -11.90 -23.76
CA ASP A 18 -2.06 -10.59 -23.62
C ASP A 18 -1.47 -10.09 -24.94
N LEU A 19 -0.68 -10.93 -25.61
CA LEU A 19 -0.07 -10.61 -26.91
C LEU A 19 -1.13 -10.27 -27.96
N ALA A 20 -2.27 -10.97 -27.96
CA ALA A 20 -3.36 -10.70 -28.90
C ALA A 20 -3.98 -9.31 -28.68
N TYR A 21 -4.18 -8.90 -27.43
CA TYR A 21 -4.69 -7.57 -27.08
C TYR A 21 -3.68 -6.45 -27.37
N ASN A 22 -2.38 -6.76 -27.25
CA ASN A 22 -1.31 -5.77 -27.30
C ASN A 22 -0.48 -5.81 -28.59
N ARG A 23 -1.10 -6.22 -29.71
CA ARG A 23 -0.49 -6.21 -31.06
C ARG A 23 0.86 -6.94 -31.12
N GLY A 24 0.96 -8.08 -30.44
CA GLY A 24 2.15 -8.91 -30.37
C GLY A 24 3.22 -8.43 -29.38
N LYS A 25 2.94 -7.41 -28.57
CA LYS A 25 3.83 -6.95 -27.49
C LYS A 25 3.32 -7.47 -26.17
N LEU A 26 4.21 -8.03 -25.34
CA LEU A 26 3.87 -8.44 -23.98
C LEU A 26 3.82 -7.19 -23.10
N ILE A 27 2.70 -6.93 -22.44
CA ILE A 27 2.50 -5.77 -21.57
C ILE A 27 2.09 -6.25 -20.18
N ALA A 28 2.65 -5.64 -19.15
CA ALA A 28 2.22 -5.91 -17.79
C ALA A 28 0.82 -5.35 -17.52
N PRO A 29 -0.08 -6.07 -16.82
CA PRO A 29 -1.44 -5.60 -16.51
C PRO A 29 -1.47 -4.53 -15.40
N LEU A 30 -0.31 -4.11 -14.86
CA LEU A 30 -0.20 -3.18 -13.74
C LEU A 30 1.02 -2.26 -13.91
N ASP A 31 0.89 -0.99 -13.54
CA ASP A 31 2.04 -0.07 -13.48
C ASP A 31 3.11 -0.51 -12.48
N ASP A 32 2.70 -1.04 -11.31
CA ASP A 32 3.60 -1.52 -10.25
C ASP A 32 4.63 -2.57 -10.71
N VAL A 33 4.34 -3.31 -11.78
CA VAL A 33 5.29 -4.28 -12.35
C VAL A 33 6.54 -3.57 -12.85
N TYR A 34 6.38 -2.41 -13.49
CA TYR A 34 7.50 -1.61 -13.99
C TYR A 34 8.33 -0.99 -12.85
N ILE A 35 7.76 -0.80 -11.65
CA ILE A 35 8.54 -0.44 -10.47
C ILE A 35 9.54 -1.56 -10.14
N HIS A 36 9.09 -2.82 -10.10
CA HIS A 36 9.97 -3.97 -9.86
C HIS A 36 11.02 -4.14 -10.97
N LEU A 37 10.62 -4.02 -12.24
CA LEU A 37 11.54 -4.10 -13.38
C LEU A 37 12.59 -2.99 -13.32
N GLN A 38 12.20 -1.77 -12.94
CA GLN A 38 13.12 -0.65 -12.78
C GLN A 38 14.14 -0.90 -11.67
N TYR A 39 13.70 -1.31 -10.47
CA TYR A 39 14.64 -1.66 -9.39
C TYR A 39 15.54 -2.84 -9.77
N GLY A 40 15.00 -3.85 -10.47
CA GLY A 40 15.78 -4.98 -10.97
C GLY A 40 16.84 -4.55 -11.97
N SER A 41 16.48 -3.70 -12.94
CA SER A 41 17.40 -3.10 -13.91
C SER A 41 18.50 -2.28 -13.23
N GLN A 42 18.13 -1.44 -12.26
CA GLN A 42 19.08 -0.63 -11.49
C GLN A 42 20.04 -1.50 -10.69
N LEU A 43 19.54 -2.52 -10.00
CA LEU A 43 20.37 -3.48 -9.27
C LEU A 43 21.34 -4.20 -10.22
N GLY A 44 20.87 -4.64 -11.38
CA GLY A 44 21.72 -5.31 -12.37
C GLY A 44 22.76 -4.41 -13.02
N ARG A 45 22.57 -3.09 -12.98
CA ARG A 45 23.55 -2.06 -13.40
C ARG A 45 24.51 -1.65 -12.28
N GLY A 46 24.33 -2.15 -11.05
CA GLY A 46 25.14 -1.81 -9.88
C GLY A 46 24.57 -0.68 -9.01
N TYR A 47 23.38 -0.16 -9.31
CA TYR A 47 22.70 0.87 -8.54
C TYR A 47 21.70 0.23 -7.55
N PHE A 48 22.22 -0.21 -6.40
CA PHE A 48 21.44 -0.92 -5.39
C PHE A 48 20.30 -0.06 -4.83
N PHE A 49 19.04 -0.45 -5.09
CA PHE A 49 17.81 0.20 -4.61
C PHE A 49 17.71 1.72 -4.90
N GLN A 50 18.40 2.20 -5.93
CA GLN A 50 18.21 3.56 -6.43
C GLN A 50 17.15 3.56 -7.53
N TYR A 51 16.04 4.25 -7.31
CA TYR A 51 14.97 4.28 -8.32
C TYR A 51 15.35 5.13 -9.55
N ASN A 52 15.83 6.35 -9.32
CA ASN A 52 16.62 7.09 -10.32
C ASN A 52 18.10 6.88 -10.07
N THR A 53 18.89 6.86 -11.14
CA THR A 53 20.35 6.78 -11.02
C THR A 53 20.88 8.02 -10.31
N GLY A 54 21.69 7.83 -9.27
CA GLY A 54 22.26 8.90 -8.46
C GLY A 54 21.39 9.32 -7.28
N ASP A 55 20.17 8.80 -7.14
CA ASP A 55 19.35 9.05 -5.96
C ASP A 55 19.82 8.26 -4.74
N PRO A 56 19.48 8.72 -3.53
CA PRO A 56 19.52 7.89 -2.35
C PRO A 56 18.70 6.62 -2.52
N ILE A 57 19.02 5.62 -1.70
CA ILE A 57 18.24 4.38 -1.62
C ILE A 57 16.79 4.70 -1.27
N SER A 58 15.84 4.06 -1.96
CA SER A 58 14.43 4.10 -1.61
C SER A 58 13.83 2.70 -1.46
N THR A 59 12.73 2.60 -0.72
CA THR A 59 12.11 1.31 -0.33
C THR A 59 10.77 1.08 -1.03
N GLY A 60 10.66 1.57 -2.28
CA GLY A 60 9.41 1.45 -3.06
C GLY A 60 9.08 0.02 -3.48
N ALA A 61 10.10 -0.82 -3.66
CA ALA A 61 9.89 -2.25 -3.80
C ALA A 61 9.80 -2.91 -2.42
N SER A 62 8.59 -3.24 -1.98
CA SER A 62 8.33 -3.98 -0.73
C SER A 62 8.76 -5.45 -0.80
N SER A 63 9.09 -5.96 -2.00
CA SER A 63 9.61 -7.30 -2.24
C SER A 63 11.12 -7.30 -2.51
N LEU A 64 11.91 -7.36 -1.44
CA LEU A 64 13.38 -7.36 -1.52
C LEU A 64 13.89 -8.56 -2.32
N LEU A 65 13.39 -9.76 -2.02
CA LEU A 65 13.82 -10.97 -2.72
C LEU A 65 13.51 -10.90 -4.22
N TYR A 66 12.35 -10.36 -4.62
CA TYR A 66 11.97 -10.32 -6.02
C TYR A 66 12.83 -9.34 -6.84
N VAL A 67 13.17 -8.18 -6.27
CA VAL A 67 14.12 -7.26 -6.88
C VAL A 67 15.48 -7.92 -7.10
N VAL A 68 15.97 -8.71 -6.14
CA VAL A 68 17.21 -9.47 -6.28
C VAL A 68 17.12 -10.48 -7.43
N VAL A 69 16.01 -11.22 -7.53
CA VAL A 69 15.78 -12.17 -8.63
C VAL A 69 15.80 -11.46 -9.99
N LEU A 70 15.12 -10.32 -10.12
CA LEU A 70 15.12 -9.53 -11.36
C LEU A 70 16.48 -8.92 -11.68
N GLY A 71 17.22 -8.45 -10.68
CA GLY A 71 18.59 -7.95 -10.87
C GLY A 71 19.55 -9.04 -11.35
N LEU A 72 19.47 -10.24 -10.77
CA LEU A 72 20.25 -11.38 -11.24
C LEU A 72 19.90 -11.77 -12.68
N ALA A 73 18.61 -11.73 -13.05
CA ALA A 73 18.18 -11.96 -14.42
C ALA A 73 18.75 -10.91 -15.38
N TYR A 74 18.73 -9.63 -14.98
CA TYR A 74 19.33 -8.54 -15.75
C TYR A 74 20.84 -8.74 -15.97
N THR A 75 21.58 -9.11 -14.92
CA THR A 75 23.03 -9.42 -15.04
C THR A 75 23.31 -10.63 -15.92
N SER A 76 22.38 -11.60 -15.94
CA SER A 76 22.48 -12.83 -16.74
C SER A 76 22.13 -12.63 -18.22
N GLY A 77 21.68 -11.42 -18.61
CA GLY A 77 21.43 -11.07 -20.01
C GLY A 77 19.97 -10.78 -20.36
N PHE A 78 19.01 -10.95 -19.43
CA PHE A 78 17.61 -10.57 -19.64
C PHE A 78 17.43 -9.06 -19.45
N ARG A 79 17.99 -8.26 -20.37
CA ARG A 79 17.99 -6.79 -20.29
C ARG A 79 16.79 -6.18 -21.03
N ASP A 80 16.39 -5.00 -20.58
CA ASP A 80 15.42 -4.10 -21.21
C ASP A 80 14.12 -4.84 -21.60
N ASN A 81 13.83 -5.01 -22.89
CA ASN A 81 12.60 -5.63 -23.39
C ASN A 81 12.46 -7.12 -23.03
N LEU A 82 13.54 -7.79 -22.58
CA LEU A 82 13.51 -9.20 -22.17
C LEU A 82 13.22 -9.40 -20.68
N LEU A 83 13.29 -8.35 -19.86
CA LEU A 83 13.13 -8.48 -18.42
C LEU A 83 11.68 -8.79 -18.02
N LEU A 84 10.69 -8.16 -18.67
CA LEU A 84 9.26 -8.48 -18.47
C LEU A 84 8.91 -9.91 -18.91
N PRO A 85 9.29 -10.38 -20.13
CA PRO A 85 9.15 -11.79 -20.50
C PRO A 85 9.77 -12.77 -19.51
N PHE A 86 10.94 -12.44 -18.94
CA PHE A 86 11.55 -13.24 -17.89
C PHE A 86 10.66 -13.27 -16.63
N ALA A 87 10.22 -12.10 -16.14
CA ALA A 87 9.39 -11.97 -14.95
C ALA A 87 8.09 -12.80 -15.05
N VAL A 88 7.41 -12.70 -16.19
CA VAL A 88 6.16 -13.43 -16.49
C VAL A 88 6.43 -14.94 -16.59
N SER A 89 7.46 -15.35 -17.34
CA SER A 89 7.83 -16.77 -17.48
C SER A 89 8.23 -17.40 -16.14
N PHE A 90 8.97 -16.66 -15.32
CA PHE A 90 9.36 -17.07 -13.97
C PHE A 90 8.14 -17.21 -13.05
N GLY A 91 7.19 -16.28 -13.12
CA GLY A 91 5.92 -16.36 -12.40
C GLY A 91 5.10 -17.60 -12.76
N ILE A 92 4.95 -17.88 -14.06
CA ILE A 92 4.26 -19.08 -14.58
C ILE A 92 4.96 -20.37 -14.10
N LEU A 93 6.29 -20.42 -14.15
CA LEU A 93 7.06 -21.56 -13.65
C LEU A 93 6.82 -21.77 -12.15
N CYS A 94 6.90 -20.70 -11.35
CA CYS A 94 6.63 -20.76 -9.91
C CYS A 94 5.21 -21.24 -9.63
N PHE A 95 4.22 -20.80 -10.41
CA PHE A 95 2.84 -21.26 -10.30
C PHE A 95 2.65 -22.74 -10.64
N ALA A 96 3.29 -23.24 -11.71
CA ALA A 96 3.26 -24.66 -12.05
C ALA A 96 3.90 -25.54 -10.96
N LEU A 97 5.00 -25.08 -10.36
CA LEU A 97 5.61 -25.71 -9.20
C LEU A 97 4.71 -25.63 -7.97
N THR A 98 4.00 -24.51 -7.77
CA THR A 98 3.02 -24.32 -6.70
C THR A 98 1.91 -25.37 -6.79
N ALA A 99 1.27 -25.52 -7.95
CA ALA A 99 0.21 -26.51 -8.17
C ALA A 99 0.70 -27.95 -7.92
N SER A 100 1.93 -28.26 -8.34
CA SER A 100 2.57 -29.56 -8.11
C SER A 100 2.89 -29.79 -6.62
N CYS A 101 3.33 -28.76 -5.91
CA CYS A 101 3.59 -28.81 -4.47
C CYS A 101 2.30 -28.93 -3.65
N VAL A 102 1.21 -28.28 -4.06
CA VAL A 102 -0.12 -28.42 -3.44
C VAL A 102 -0.60 -29.86 -3.57
N TYR A 103 -0.44 -30.48 -4.74
CA TYR A 103 -0.73 -31.91 -4.92
C TYR A 103 0.05 -32.79 -3.92
N ALA A 104 1.36 -32.55 -3.81
CA ALA A 104 2.22 -33.30 -2.90
C ALA A 104 1.85 -33.07 -1.43
N LEU A 105 1.50 -31.84 -1.07
CA LEU A 105 1.09 -31.45 0.28
C LEU A 105 -0.25 -32.09 0.66
N GLY A 106 -1.27 -32.00 -0.19
CA GLY A 106 -2.57 -32.64 0.04
C GLY A 106 -2.48 -34.16 0.16
N ARG A 107 -1.64 -34.79 -0.68
CA ARG A 107 -1.32 -36.23 -0.59
C ARG A 107 -0.73 -36.64 0.76
N ARG A 108 0.09 -35.77 1.35
CA ARG A 108 0.80 -36.05 2.59
C ARG A 108 -0.02 -35.73 3.84
N LEU A 109 -0.84 -34.68 3.78
CA LEU A 109 -1.73 -34.32 4.88
C LEU A 109 -2.90 -35.30 5.03
N VAL A 110 -3.49 -35.73 3.91
CA VAL A 110 -4.69 -36.57 3.89
C VAL A 110 -4.52 -37.82 3.04
N ASP A 111 -4.66 -37.71 1.71
CA ASP A 111 -4.53 -38.81 0.75
C ASP A 111 -4.36 -38.33 -0.70
N LYS A 112 -4.16 -39.29 -1.62
CA LYS A 112 -3.94 -39.02 -3.05
C LYS A 112 -5.10 -38.24 -3.69
N SER A 113 -6.36 -38.49 -3.31
CA SER A 113 -7.52 -37.81 -3.91
C SER A 113 -7.51 -36.33 -3.56
N VAL A 114 -7.28 -36.00 -2.29
CA VAL A 114 -7.12 -34.61 -1.83
C VAL A 114 -5.99 -33.92 -2.58
N GLY A 115 -4.86 -34.60 -2.75
CA GLY A 115 -3.74 -34.10 -3.56
C GLY A 115 -4.16 -33.77 -5.00
N VAL A 116 -4.81 -34.71 -5.70
CA VAL A 116 -5.24 -34.54 -7.10
C VAL A 116 -6.18 -33.36 -7.24
N TRP A 117 -7.25 -33.31 -6.44
CA TRP A 117 -8.23 -32.23 -6.52
C TRP A 117 -7.65 -30.87 -6.17
N SER A 118 -6.86 -30.78 -5.10
CA SER A 118 -6.26 -29.49 -4.69
C SER A 118 -5.29 -28.98 -5.74
N GLY A 119 -4.42 -29.85 -6.29
CA GLY A 119 -3.48 -29.45 -7.33
C GLY A 119 -4.16 -29.07 -8.64
N LEU A 120 -5.20 -29.80 -9.06
CA LEU A 120 -5.98 -29.47 -10.26
C LEU A 120 -6.72 -28.14 -10.13
N LEU A 121 -7.44 -27.92 -9.03
CA LEU A 121 -8.17 -26.68 -8.80
C LEU A 121 -7.24 -25.46 -8.72
N VAL A 122 -6.05 -25.62 -8.13
CA VAL A 122 -5.02 -24.57 -8.15
C VAL A 122 -4.53 -24.33 -9.57
N ALA A 123 -4.23 -25.37 -10.35
CA ALA A 123 -3.74 -25.24 -11.72
C ALA A 123 -4.73 -24.54 -12.67
N VAL A 124 -6.04 -24.67 -12.43
CA VAL A 124 -7.10 -24.04 -13.23
C VAL A 124 -7.70 -22.78 -12.60
N SER A 125 -7.05 -22.22 -11.58
CA SER A 125 -7.55 -21.01 -10.90
C SER A 125 -7.23 -19.77 -11.74
N GLY A 126 -8.26 -19.15 -12.33
CA GLY A 126 -8.16 -17.91 -13.09
C GLY A 126 -7.47 -16.76 -12.34
N PRO A 127 -7.84 -16.44 -11.07
CA PRO A 127 -7.16 -15.41 -10.30
C PRO A 127 -5.66 -15.69 -10.09
N LEU A 128 -5.28 -16.94 -9.82
CA LEU A 128 -3.88 -17.32 -9.64
C LEU A 128 -3.10 -17.29 -10.95
N LEU A 129 -3.71 -17.67 -12.07
CA LEU A 129 -3.12 -17.55 -13.40
C LEU A 129 -2.87 -16.09 -13.77
N TRP A 130 -3.84 -15.21 -13.51
CA TRP A 130 -3.66 -13.75 -13.66
C TRP A 130 -2.49 -13.25 -12.81
N GLY A 131 -2.45 -13.63 -11.52
CA GLY A 131 -1.36 -13.24 -10.62
C GLY A 131 0.00 -13.75 -11.09
N ALA A 132 0.08 -15.01 -11.52
CA ALA A 132 1.30 -15.64 -12.01
C ALA A 132 1.81 -15.04 -13.33
N THR A 133 0.92 -14.50 -14.15
CA THR A 133 1.24 -13.90 -15.46
C THR A 133 1.38 -12.39 -15.40
N SER A 134 1.08 -11.75 -14.26
CA SER A 134 1.17 -10.29 -14.10
C SER A 134 2.58 -9.72 -14.19
N GLY A 135 3.63 -10.52 -13.95
CA GLY A 135 5.00 -10.03 -13.79
C GLY A 135 5.31 -9.47 -12.39
N MET A 136 4.39 -9.63 -11.43
CA MET A 136 4.63 -9.38 -10.00
C MET A 136 5.22 -10.63 -9.31
N GLU A 137 5.61 -10.48 -8.05
CA GLU A 137 6.17 -11.55 -7.20
C GLU A 137 5.16 -12.64 -6.78
N VAL A 138 3.89 -12.53 -7.18
CA VAL A 138 2.77 -13.39 -6.71
C VAL A 138 3.08 -14.88 -6.85
N GLY A 139 3.59 -15.31 -8.01
CA GLY A 139 3.95 -16.71 -8.25
C GLY A 139 5.07 -17.21 -7.34
N LEU A 140 6.11 -16.39 -7.13
CA LEU A 140 7.24 -16.70 -6.25
C LEU A 140 6.78 -16.87 -4.79
N VAL A 141 5.95 -15.94 -4.32
CA VAL A 141 5.44 -15.98 -2.94
C VAL A 141 4.54 -17.20 -2.74
N ALA A 142 3.64 -17.49 -3.69
CA ALA A 142 2.79 -18.67 -3.63
C ALA A 142 3.60 -19.97 -3.55
N LEU A 143 4.68 -20.07 -4.33
CA LEU A 143 5.60 -21.20 -4.27
C LEU A 143 6.27 -21.30 -2.90
N LEU A 144 6.80 -20.19 -2.37
CA LEU A 144 7.47 -20.17 -1.07
C LEU A 144 6.52 -20.55 0.08
N VAL A 145 5.27 -20.10 0.06
CA VAL A 145 4.23 -20.49 1.04
C VAL A 145 4.01 -22.00 1.00
N VAL A 146 3.68 -22.56 -0.17
CA VAL A 146 3.36 -23.99 -0.30
C VAL A 146 4.59 -24.86 -0.06
N ALA A 147 5.76 -24.45 -0.56
CA ALA A 147 7.01 -25.18 -0.37
C ALA A 147 7.41 -25.22 1.11
N SER A 148 7.28 -24.10 1.84
CA SER A 148 7.57 -24.06 3.28
C SER A 148 6.72 -25.07 4.05
N LEU A 149 5.41 -25.13 3.75
CA LEU A 149 4.50 -26.11 4.36
C LEU A 149 4.81 -27.55 3.95
N LEU A 150 5.10 -27.79 2.66
CA LEU A 150 5.46 -29.11 2.16
C LEU A 150 6.75 -29.64 2.81
N PHE A 151 7.80 -28.83 2.87
CA PHE A 151 9.03 -29.22 3.55
C PHE A 151 8.84 -29.34 5.06
N PHE A 152 7.98 -28.51 5.68
CA PHE A 152 7.63 -28.69 7.09
C PHE A 152 7.05 -30.09 7.32
N THR A 153 6.10 -30.53 6.49
CA THR A 153 5.54 -31.89 6.64
C THR A 153 6.55 -33.02 6.39
N LYS A 154 7.64 -32.75 5.65
CA LYS A 154 8.75 -33.71 5.43
C LYS A 154 9.69 -33.78 6.63
N GLU A 155 10.03 -32.63 7.21
CA GLU A 155 11.02 -32.45 8.27
C GLU A 155 10.44 -32.68 9.67
N MET A 156 9.17 -32.36 9.88
CA MET A 156 8.48 -32.45 11.17
C MET A 156 8.57 -33.85 11.81
N PRO A 157 8.34 -34.98 11.09
CA PRO A 157 8.50 -36.32 11.67
C PRO A 157 9.92 -36.60 12.18
N LEU A 158 10.94 -35.96 11.60
CA LEU A 158 12.34 -36.06 12.02
C LEU A 158 12.67 -35.11 13.18
N GLY A 159 11.91 -34.02 13.33
CA GLY A 159 12.09 -33.04 14.41
C GLY A 159 13.27 -32.13 14.21
N ARG A 160 13.77 -32.08 12.98
CA ARG A 160 14.91 -31.29 12.55
C ARG A 160 14.49 -30.57 11.29
N PHE A 161 14.44 -29.25 11.38
CA PHE A 161 14.06 -28.38 10.27
C PHE A 161 15.34 -27.81 9.66
N LEU A 162 15.60 -28.07 8.39
CA LEU A 162 16.77 -27.58 7.68
C LEU A 162 16.36 -26.62 6.58
N LEU A 163 15.46 -27.05 5.69
CA LEU A 163 14.99 -26.29 4.55
C LEU A 163 13.79 -25.41 4.88
N THR A 164 12.90 -25.81 5.79
CA THR A 164 11.75 -24.97 6.14
C THR A 164 12.14 -23.58 6.66
N PRO A 165 13.14 -23.39 7.55
CA PRO A 165 13.55 -22.07 8.00
C PRO A 165 14.13 -21.21 6.86
N ILE A 166 14.85 -21.82 5.91
CA ILE A 166 15.41 -21.11 4.75
C ILE A 166 14.28 -20.62 3.85
N LEU A 167 13.33 -21.49 3.50
CA LEU A 167 12.19 -21.14 2.66
C LEU A 167 11.29 -20.08 3.34
N ALA A 168 11.07 -20.20 4.64
CA ALA A 168 10.32 -19.22 5.42
C ALA A 168 11.07 -17.88 5.54
N ALA A 169 12.40 -17.88 5.60
CA ALA A 169 13.20 -16.64 5.57
C ALA A 169 13.14 -15.97 4.19
N LEU A 170 13.21 -16.72 3.11
CA LEU A 170 12.99 -16.21 1.76
C LEU A 170 11.57 -15.64 1.59
N LEU A 171 10.56 -16.31 2.16
CA LEU A 171 9.19 -15.82 2.19
C LEU A 171 9.06 -14.50 2.95
N ALA A 172 9.73 -14.36 4.08
CA ALA A 172 9.78 -13.12 4.86
C ALA A 172 10.39 -11.95 4.06
N LEU A 173 11.44 -12.22 3.28
CA LEU A 173 12.08 -11.22 2.41
C LEU A 173 11.30 -10.92 1.13
N ALA A 174 10.38 -11.80 0.74
CA ALA A 174 9.56 -11.61 -0.44
C ALA A 174 8.42 -10.63 -0.17
N ARG A 175 7.77 -10.64 1.01
CA ARG A 175 6.63 -9.76 1.31
C ARG A 175 6.41 -9.56 2.81
N PRO A 176 5.84 -8.41 3.25
CA PRO A 176 5.39 -8.21 4.63
C PRO A 176 4.39 -9.28 5.11
N GLU A 177 3.43 -9.67 4.27
CA GLU A 177 2.47 -10.73 4.59
C GLU A 177 3.17 -12.11 4.71
N GLY A 178 4.23 -12.30 3.93
CA GLY A 178 5.10 -13.47 4.01
C GLY A 178 5.85 -13.55 5.34
N LEU A 179 6.29 -12.42 5.90
CA LEU A 179 6.91 -12.36 7.23
C LEU A 179 5.92 -12.76 8.34
N ILE A 180 4.66 -12.32 8.27
CA ILE A 180 3.61 -12.75 9.21
C ILE A 180 3.45 -14.28 9.16
N PHE A 181 3.37 -14.83 7.95
CA PHE A 181 3.25 -16.28 7.74
C PHE A 181 4.47 -17.05 8.27
N ALA A 182 5.67 -16.58 7.93
CA ALA A 182 6.93 -17.18 8.35
C ALA A 182 7.14 -17.13 9.88
N THR A 183 6.65 -16.08 10.55
CA THR A 183 6.68 -15.95 12.01
C THR A 183 5.84 -17.05 12.68
N ALA A 184 4.62 -17.28 12.20
CA ALA A 184 3.78 -18.35 12.71
C ALA A 184 4.41 -19.74 12.47
N LEU A 185 5.03 -19.95 11.31
CA LEU A 185 5.76 -21.19 11.03
C LEU A 185 6.96 -21.39 11.95
N SER A 186 7.68 -20.32 12.30
CA SER A 186 8.78 -20.37 13.27
C SER A 186 8.28 -20.87 14.63
N GLY A 187 7.13 -20.37 15.09
CA GLY A 187 6.44 -20.86 16.27
C GLY A 187 6.06 -22.34 16.18
N ALA A 188 5.53 -22.79 15.05
CA ALA A 188 5.20 -24.21 14.83
C ALA A 188 6.42 -25.14 14.82
N MET A 189 7.55 -24.67 14.27
CA MET A 189 8.81 -25.42 14.29
C MET A 189 9.33 -25.56 15.72
N CYS A 190 9.37 -24.45 16.47
CA CYS A 190 9.75 -24.46 17.90
C CYS A 190 8.81 -25.36 18.72
N TRP A 191 7.49 -25.27 18.52
CA TRP A 191 6.54 -26.17 19.18
C TRP A 191 6.86 -27.63 18.85
N THR A 192 7.09 -27.98 17.59
CA THR A 192 7.45 -29.36 17.20
C THR A 192 8.75 -29.84 17.87
N ILE A 193 9.77 -28.98 17.97
CA ILE A 193 11.07 -29.33 18.55
C ILE A 193 10.95 -29.63 20.05
N PHE A 194 10.15 -28.84 20.78
CA PHE A 194 9.99 -28.95 22.23
C PHE A 194 8.82 -29.86 22.66
N ALA A 195 7.93 -30.26 21.74
CA ALA A 195 6.84 -31.16 22.06
C ALA A 195 7.38 -32.54 22.51
N PRO A 196 6.90 -33.09 23.65
CA PRO A 196 7.32 -34.40 24.12
C PRO A 196 6.76 -35.50 23.20
N VAL A 197 7.62 -36.07 22.34
CA VAL A 197 7.27 -37.20 21.47
C VAL A 197 7.94 -38.47 22.01
N ARG A 198 7.12 -39.51 22.21
CA ARG A 198 7.42 -40.80 22.89
C ARG A 198 8.62 -41.62 22.36
N HIS A 199 9.28 -41.17 21.28
CA HIS A 199 10.39 -41.89 20.62
C HIS A 199 11.60 -41.02 20.25
N ARG A 200 11.78 -39.82 20.82
CA ARG A 200 12.96 -38.99 20.53
C ARG A 200 13.93 -38.92 21.70
N SER A 201 15.14 -39.47 21.53
CA SER A 201 16.30 -39.15 22.38
C SER A 201 16.96 -37.85 21.89
N SER A 202 16.26 -36.73 22.02
CA SER A 202 16.86 -35.42 21.73
C SER A 202 17.65 -34.96 22.94
N THR A 203 18.96 -34.72 22.80
CA THR A 203 19.73 -34.00 23.81
C THR A 203 19.25 -32.55 23.86
N ARG A 204 19.11 -31.98 25.06
CA ARG A 204 18.58 -30.61 25.27
C ARG A 204 19.33 -29.54 24.45
N ALA A 205 20.63 -29.75 24.23
CA ALA A 205 21.48 -28.88 23.42
C ALA A 205 21.11 -28.89 21.91
N GLY A 206 20.79 -30.06 21.33
CA GLY A 206 20.37 -30.15 19.93
C GLY A 206 18.98 -29.55 19.67
N GLY A 207 18.12 -29.49 20.69
CA GLY A 207 16.84 -28.79 20.64
C GLY A 207 16.99 -27.26 20.58
N LEU A 208 17.92 -26.70 21.35
CA LEU A 208 18.17 -25.25 21.39
C LEU A 208 18.77 -24.73 20.07
N SER A 209 19.75 -25.43 19.50
CA SER A 209 20.32 -25.05 18.20
C SER A 209 19.29 -25.15 17.07
N GLY A 210 18.45 -26.19 17.07
CA GLY A 210 17.35 -26.33 16.12
C GLY A 210 16.29 -25.24 16.26
N ALA A 211 15.98 -24.84 17.50
CA ALA A 211 15.05 -23.74 17.76
C ALA A 211 15.63 -22.40 17.30
N ALA A 212 16.91 -22.12 17.58
CA ALA A 212 17.58 -20.92 17.09
C ALA A 212 17.58 -20.84 15.56
N TRP A 213 17.85 -21.97 14.88
CA TRP A 213 17.77 -22.06 13.41
C TRP A 213 16.35 -21.81 12.89
N SER A 214 15.33 -22.24 13.63
CA SER A 214 13.92 -22.00 13.29
C SER A 214 13.51 -20.53 13.41
N LEU A 215 14.30 -19.68 14.08
CA LEU A 215 14.08 -18.22 14.16
C LEU A 215 14.71 -17.45 12.98
N LEU A 216 15.38 -18.14 12.04
CA LEU A 216 15.97 -17.51 10.84
C LEU A 216 15.01 -16.56 10.10
N PRO A 217 13.71 -16.88 9.92
CA PRO A 217 12.80 -15.96 9.24
C PRO A 217 12.57 -14.65 9.99
N LEU A 218 12.59 -14.69 11.32
CA LEU A 218 12.48 -13.49 12.15
C LEU A 218 13.73 -12.63 12.03
N VAL A 219 14.91 -13.28 12.04
CA VAL A 219 16.19 -12.58 11.83
C VAL A 219 16.22 -11.92 10.45
N ALA A 220 15.75 -12.62 9.40
CA ALA A 220 15.66 -12.07 8.06
C ALA A 220 14.69 -10.86 7.99
N GLY A 221 13.50 -10.99 8.59
CA GLY A 221 12.52 -9.91 8.64
C GLY A 221 13.01 -8.69 9.42
N LEU A 222 13.61 -8.90 10.61
CA LEU A 222 14.21 -7.82 11.40
C LEU A 222 15.38 -7.17 10.66
N GLY A 223 16.19 -7.96 9.96
CA GLY A 223 17.27 -7.45 9.10
C GLY A 223 16.75 -6.54 8.00
N GLN A 224 15.63 -6.90 7.36
CA GLN A 224 14.97 -6.07 6.34
C GLN A 224 14.40 -4.78 6.93
N LEU A 225 13.75 -4.83 8.10
CA LEU A 225 13.25 -3.62 8.77
C LEU A 225 14.39 -2.68 9.18
N PHE A 226 15.49 -3.24 9.71
CA PHE A 226 16.69 -2.47 10.03
C PHE A 226 17.31 -1.85 8.77
N PHE A 227 17.36 -2.59 7.68
CA PHE A 227 17.78 -2.06 6.38
C PHE A 227 16.92 -0.88 5.95
N TYR A 228 15.59 -0.95 6.08
CA TYR A 228 14.70 0.19 5.79
C TYR A 228 15.01 1.40 6.68
N ARG A 229 15.18 1.20 7.99
CA ARG A 229 15.51 2.31 8.91
C ARG A 229 16.83 2.98 8.58
N TRP A 230 17.82 2.19 8.17
CA TRP A 230 19.12 2.68 7.73
C TRP A 230 19.05 3.40 6.38
N ALA A 231 18.29 2.84 5.43
CA ALA A 231 18.19 3.35 4.07
C ALA A 231 17.34 4.63 3.94
N THR A 232 16.18 4.69 4.59
CA THR A 232 15.17 5.75 4.39
C THR A 232 14.81 6.50 5.68
N GLY A 233 15.42 6.16 6.81
CA GLY A 233 15.09 6.76 8.10
C GLY A 233 13.85 6.16 8.78
N THR A 234 13.13 5.23 8.14
CA THR A 234 11.85 4.66 8.62
C THR A 234 11.86 3.14 8.61
N MET A 235 11.21 2.50 9.59
CA MET A 235 11.07 1.02 9.60
C MET A 235 10.00 0.53 8.61
N ALA A 236 9.05 1.39 8.23
CA ALA A 236 8.02 1.08 7.25
C ALA A 236 8.54 1.37 5.83
N ALA A 237 8.33 0.42 4.91
CA ALA A 237 8.56 0.63 3.49
C ALA A 237 7.63 1.74 2.95
N ASN A 238 8.11 2.50 1.98
CA ASN A 238 7.37 3.60 1.36
C ASN A 238 5.96 3.19 0.88
N GLY A 239 5.83 2.01 0.26
CA GLY A 239 4.54 1.48 -0.18
C GLY A 239 3.53 1.19 0.95
N VAL A 240 3.99 0.92 2.18
CA VAL A 240 3.10 0.79 3.34
C VAL A 240 2.67 2.16 3.85
N GLN A 241 3.57 3.14 3.84
CA GLN A 241 3.27 4.51 4.26
C GLN A 241 2.23 5.18 3.36
N SER A 242 2.30 4.95 2.05
CA SER A 242 1.34 5.55 1.10
C SER A 242 -0.02 4.84 1.05
N LYS A 243 -0.10 3.56 1.45
CA LYS A 243 -1.31 2.74 1.25
C LYS A 243 -2.02 2.32 2.54
N SER A 244 -1.45 2.54 3.73
CA SER A 244 -2.07 2.09 4.99
C SER A 244 -2.97 3.14 5.62
N PHE A 245 -4.10 2.70 6.17
CA PHE A 245 -5.01 3.51 7.01
C PHE A 245 -4.36 4.10 8.27
N LEU A 246 -3.15 3.64 8.63
CA LEU A 246 -2.38 4.22 9.72
C LEU A 246 -1.75 5.58 9.35
N TYR A 247 -1.60 5.86 8.05
CA TYR A 247 -0.83 7.00 7.55
C TYR A 247 -1.55 7.81 6.48
N ASP A 248 -2.71 7.37 5.99
CA ASP A 248 -3.41 7.94 4.83
C ASP A 248 -4.13 9.26 5.10
N HIS A 249 -4.16 9.69 6.37
CA HIS A 249 -4.75 10.95 6.81
C HIS A 249 -3.85 11.69 7.82
N PRO A 250 -3.99 13.03 7.96
CA PRO A 250 -3.23 13.80 8.95
C PRO A 250 -3.45 13.35 10.39
N VAL A 251 -4.71 13.03 10.75
CA VAL A 251 -5.09 12.64 12.11
C VAL A 251 -5.67 11.23 12.08
N LEU A 252 -5.08 10.34 12.87
CA LEU A 252 -5.58 8.97 13.04
C LEU A 252 -6.74 8.96 14.05
N TYR A 253 -7.95 8.75 13.56
CA TYR A 253 -9.10 8.42 14.41
C TYR A 253 -9.24 6.91 14.56
N LEU A 254 -9.00 6.38 15.76
CA LEU A 254 -9.00 4.93 16.01
C LEU A 254 -10.34 4.27 15.64
N GLY A 255 -11.46 4.93 15.90
CA GLY A 255 -12.79 4.42 15.54
C GLY A 255 -12.98 4.26 14.02
N GLU A 256 -12.55 5.25 13.25
CA GLU A 256 -12.59 5.22 11.78
C GLU A 256 -11.61 4.18 11.21
N PHE A 257 -10.40 4.10 11.76
CA PHE A 257 -9.42 3.07 11.40
C PHE A 257 -9.99 1.66 11.59
N ILE A 258 -10.64 1.39 12.73
CA ILE A 258 -11.28 0.10 12.98
C ILE A 258 -12.44 -0.13 12.00
N ASP A 259 -13.30 0.85 11.78
CA ASP A 259 -14.46 0.73 10.88
C ASP A 259 -14.03 0.44 9.43
N ARG A 260 -13.07 1.20 8.89
CA ARG A 260 -12.52 1.01 7.54
C ARG A 260 -11.79 -0.34 7.41
N THR A 261 -11.06 -0.76 8.43
CA THR A 261 -10.41 -2.08 8.46
C THR A 261 -11.44 -3.20 8.48
N MET A 262 -12.51 -3.07 9.27
CA MET A 262 -13.60 -4.05 9.33
C MET A 262 -14.40 -4.08 8.02
N TRP A 263 -14.60 -2.94 7.36
CA TRP A 263 -15.20 -2.87 6.03
C TRP A 263 -14.41 -3.70 5.02
N ASN A 264 -13.09 -3.49 4.95
CA ASN A 264 -12.21 -4.29 4.09
C ASN A 264 -12.24 -5.78 4.45
N PHE A 265 -12.24 -6.10 5.75
CA PHE A 265 -12.31 -7.49 6.22
C PHE A 265 -13.62 -8.18 5.81
N ARG A 266 -14.76 -7.51 5.95
CA ARG A 266 -16.07 -8.03 5.50
C ARG A 266 -16.09 -8.25 3.99
N GLY A 267 -15.55 -7.32 3.20
CA GLY A 267 -15.45 -7.51 1.75
C GLY A 267 -14.59 -8.72 1.35
N PHE A 268 -13.54 -9.05 2.12
CA PHE A 268 -12.84 -10.32 1.91
C PHE A 268 -13.72 -11.53 2.21
N LEU A 269 -14.50 -11.51 3.30
CA LEU A 269 -15.43 -12.59 3.60
C LEU A 269 -16.49 -12.78 2.51
N ASP A 270 -17.00 -11.70 1.91
CA ASP A 270 -17.95 -11.75 0.80
C ASP A 270 -17.33 -12.39 -0.44
N VAL A 271 -16.09 -12.00 -0.77
CA VAL A 271 -15.34 -12.56 -1.89
C VAL A 271 -15.03 -14.05 -1.64
N PHE A 272 -14.38 -14.39 -0.53
CA PHE A 272 -14.00 -15.78 -0.21
C PHE A 272 -15.20 -16.69 0.09
N GLY A 273 -16.33 -16.12 0.50
CA GLY A 273 -17.60 -16.81 0.64
C GLY A 273 -18.24 -17.22 -0.69
N GLY A 274 -17.73 -16.69 -1.81
CA GLY A 274 -18.31 -16.87 -3.14
C GLY A 274 -19.64 -16.14 -3.31
N LEU A 275 -19.88 -15.09 -2.52
CA LEU A 275 -21.09 -14.25 -2.57
C LEU A 275 -20.88 -13.00 -3.44
N SER A 276 -19.65 -12.72 -3.85
CA SER A 276 -19.30 -11.60 -4.74
C SER A 276 -19.42 -11.96 -6.22
N THR A 277 -19.59 -10.95 -7.07
CA THR A 277 -19.59 -11.07 -8.55
C THR A 277 -18.18 -11.17 -9.16
N ARG A 278 -17.13 -11.37 -8.35
CA ARG A 278 -15.73 -11.33 -8.81
C ARG A 278 -15.19 -12.68 -9.30
N ASP A 279 -16.01 -13.74 -9.29
CA ASP A 279 -15.64 -15.12 -9.70
C ASP A 279 -14.31 -15.61 -9.10
N PHE A 280 -14.04 -15.24 -7.84
CA PHE A 280 -12.76 -15.48 -7.18
C PHE A 280 -12.69 -16.84 -6.47
N THR A 281 -13.82 -17.26 -5.85
CA THR A 281 -13.99 -18.55 -5.18
C THR A 281 -15.43 -19.05 -5.36
N PHE A 282 -15.62 -20.36 -5.21
CA PHE A 282 -16.94 -20.97 -5.27
C PHE A 282 -17.78 -20.70 -4.00
N PRO A 283 -19.12 -20.70 -4.08
CA PRO A 283 -19.99 -20.48 -2.93
C PRO A 283 -19.73 -21.46 -1.78
N GLY A 284 -19.62 -20.92 -0.56
CA GLY A 284 -19.39 -21.72 0.65
C GLY A 284 -17.94 -22.15 0.87
N ALA A 285 -16.97 -21.64 0.10
CA ALA A 285 -15.56 -22.05 0.26
C ALA A 285 -15.02 -21.80 1.69
N VAL A 286 -15.37 -20.68 2.33
CA VAL A 286 -15.00 -20.43 3.75
C VAL A 286 -15.51 -21.53 4.69
N PHE A 287 -16.74 -22.02 4.50
CA PHE A 287 -17.29 -23.11 5.29
C PHE A 287 -16.44 -24.39 5.14
N PHE A 288 -16.06 -24.73 3.91
CA PHE A 288 -15.18 -25.87 3.66
C PHE A 288 -13.78 -25.68 4.21
N VAL A 289 -13.22 -24.46 4.19
CA VAL A 289 -11.93 -24.18 4.86
C VAL A 289 -12.03 -24.44 6.35
N VAL A 290 -13.04 -23.90 7.02
CA VAL A 290 -13.25 -24.11 8.47
C VAL A 290 -13.38 -25.59 8.78
N LEU A 291 -14.14 -26.33 7.98
CA LEU A 291 -14.30 -27.77 8.13
C LEU A 291 -12.99 -28.53 7.88
N GLY A 292 -12.19 -28.11 6.89
CA GLY A 292 -10.89 -28.71 6.59
C GLY A 292 -9.88 -28.52 7.72
N VAL A 293 -9.83 -27.31 8.28
CA VAL A 293 -9.04 -27.01 9.49
C VAL A 293 -9.50 -27.89 10.64
N PHE A 294 -10.81 -27.95 10.90
CA PHE A 294 -11.38 -28.78 11.96
C PHE A 294 -11.02 -30.27 11.78
N TYR A 295 -11.17 -30.81 10.57
CA TYR A 295 -10.82 -32.19 10.23
C TYR A 295 -9.34 -32.48 10.53
N LEU A 296 -8.42 -31.62 10.08
CA LEU A 296 -6.99 -31.84 10.29
C LEU A 296 -6.60 -31.71 11.76
N VAL A 297 -7.12 -30.73 12.50
CA VAL A 297 -6.80 -30.54 13.93
C VAL A 297 -7.31 -31.71 14.77
N THR A 298 -8.50 -32.23 14.46
CA THR A 298 -9.13 -33.32 15.24
C THR A 298 -8.60 -34.69 14.87
N LYS A 299 -8.51 -35.03 13.58
CA LYS A 299 -8.14 -36.37 13.09
C LYS A 299 -6.67 -36.54 12.81
N ARG A 300 -5.93 -35.46 12.58
CA ARG A 300 -4.50 -35.51 12.27
C ARG A 300 -3.69 -34.76 13.32
N ALA A 301 -3.74 -35.26 14.56
CA ALA A 301 -3.06 -34.67 15.72
C ALA A 301 -1.57 -34.35 15.48
N LEU A 302 -0.90 -35.19 14.67
CA LEU A 302 0.47 -34.99 14.21
C LEU A 302 0.65 -33.58 13.58
N TRP A 303 -0.27 -33.14 12.73
CA TRP A 303 -0.15 -31.89 11.98
C TRP A 303 -0.63 -30.64 12.74
N ARG A 304 -1.08 -30.76 14.00
CA ARG A 304 -1.65 -29.64 14.76
C ARG A 304 -0.79 -28.36 14.77
N PRO A 305 0.52 -28.41 15.06
CA PRO A 305 1.35 -27.20 15.07
C PRO A 305 1.33 -26.47 13.72
N LEU A 306 1.44 -27.23 12.63
CA LEU A 306 1.42 -26.70 11.27
C LEU A 306 0.07 -26.07 10.92
N ILE A 307 -1.02 -26.77 11.19
CA ILE A 307 -2.37 -26.31 10.81
C ILE A 307 -2.78 -25.09 11.64
N ILE A 308 -2.53 -25.09 12.95
CA ILE A 308 -2.81 -23.92 13.79
C ILE A 308 -2.00 -22.71 13.33
N ALA A 309 -0.69 -22.86 13.10
CA ALA A 309 0.13 -21.77 12.60
C ALA A 309 -0.33 -21.28 11.22
N THR A 310 -0.72 -22.18 10.32
CA THR A 310 -1.25 -21.84 9.00
C THR A 310 -2.56 -21.07 9.12
N THR A 311 -3.51 -21.52 9.94
CA THR A 311 -4.79 -20.83 10.13
C THR A 311 -4.62 -19.46 10.78
N VAL A 312 -3.82 -19.38 11.85
CA VAL A 312 -3.53 -18.11 12.53
C VAL A 312 -2.85 -17.13 11.58
N SER A 313 -1.89 -17.57 10.78
CA SER A 313 -1.22 -16.69 9.81
C SER A 313 -2.14 -16.25 8.68
N LEU A 314 -2.99 -17.13 8.12
CA LEU A 314 -3.96 -16.72 7.10
C LEU A 314 -4.90 -15.63 7.62
N ILE A 315 -5.40 -15.77 8.85
CA ILE A 315 -6.24 -14.75 9.50
C ILE A 315 -5.45 -13.47 9.75
N ALA A 316 -4.23 -13.57 10.28
CA ALA A 316 -3.38 -12.41 10.56
C ALA A 316 -2.99 -11.66 9.27
N VAL A 317 -2.72 -12.37 8.17
CA VAL A 317 -2.48 -11.78 6.85
C VAL A 317 -3.72 -11.05 6.36
N LEU A 318 -4.92 -11.65 6.45
CA LEU A 318 -6.16 -10.98 6.06
C LEU A 318 -6.40 -9.70 6.87
N ILE A 319 -6.23 -9.75 8.20
CA ILE A 319 -6.35 -8.56 9.06
C ILE A 319 -5.32 -7.50 8.66
N SER A 320 -4.06 -7.89 8.43
CA SER A 320 -3.01 -6.97 8.01
C SER A 320 -3.34 -6.28 6.68
N VAL A 321 -3.74 -7.05 5.67
CA VAL A 321 -4.10 -6.50 4.34
C VAL A 321 -5.35 -5.62 4.43
N SER A 322 -6.29 -5.93 5.33
CA SER A 322 -7.49 -5.10 5.56
C SER A 322 -7.16 -3.68 6.04
N THR A 323 -5.95 -3.41 6.54
CA THR A 323 -5.51 -2.06 6.93
C THR A 323 -5.06 -1.19 5.75
N LEU A 324 -5.17 -1.68 4.51
CA LEU A 324 -4.75 -0.96 3.31
C LEU A 324 -5.92 -0.28 2.59
N VAL A 325 -5.70 0.94 2.12
CA VAL A 325 -6.62 1.69 1.23
C VAL A 325 -6.92 0.92 -0.05
N THR A 326 -5.92 0.21 -0.58
CA THR A 326 -6.03 -0.55 -1.84
C THR A 326 -6.23 -2.06 -1.61
N ALA A 327 -6.71 -2.48 -0.43
CA ALA A 327 -6.84 -3.90 -0.05
C ALA A 327 -7.57 -4.75 -1.09
N HIS A 328 -8.62 -4.19 -1.72
CA HIS A 328 -9.45 -4.89 -2.71
C HIS A 328 -9.13 -4.57 -4.17
N ALA A 329 -8.16 -3.68 -4.42
CA ALA A 329 -7.79 -3.22 -5.75
C ALA A 329 -7.04 -4.31 -6.53
N GLN A 330 -6.97 -4.14 -7.86
CA GLN A 330 -6.09 -4.92 -8.74
C GLN A 330 -6.22 -6.43 -8.52
N ASN A 331 -7.47 -6.91 -8.61
CA ASN A 331 -7.83 -8.32 -8.50
C ASN A 331 -7.42 -9.01 -7.19
N LEU A 332 -7.42 -8.31 -6.04
CA LEU A 332 -7.07 -8.87 -4.73
C LEU A 332 -5.63 -9.44 -4.67
N ARG A 333 -4.72 -8.89 -5.46
CA ARG A 333 -3.34 -9.40 -5.60
C ARG A 333 -2.58 -9.61 -4.29
N TYR A 334 -2.91 -8.88 -3.22
CA TYR A 334 -2.24 -9.03 -1.91
C TYR A 334 -2.52 -10.38 -1.23
N VAL A 335 -3.69 -10.98 -1.47
CA VAL A 335 -4.10 -12.26 -0.85
C VAL A 335 -3.95 -13.45 -1.79
N GLN A 336 -3.79 -13.21 -3.09
CA GLN A 336 -3.60 -14.26 -4.10
C GLN A 336 -2.49 -15.28 -3.75
N PRO A 337 -1.30 -14.91 -3.25
CA PRO A 337 -0.25 -15.89 -2.95
C PRO A 337 -0.65 -16.97 -1.92
N PHE A 338 -1.65 -16.70 -1.09
CA PHE A 338 -2.12 -17.61 -0.04
C PHE A 338 -3.32 -18.47 -0.47
N MET A 339 -3.92 -18.16 -1.62
CA MET A 339 -5.04 -18.92 -2.21
C MET A 339 -4.78 -20.41 -2.43
N PRO A 340 -3.58 -20.88 -2.78
CA PRO A 340 -3.34 -22.31 -2.93
C PRO A 340 -3.61 -23.09 -1.63
N ILE A 341 -3.36 -22.48 -0.47
CA ILE A 341 -3.63 -23.08 0.84
C ILE A 341 -5.10 -23.00 1.20
N PHE A 342 -5.76 -21.89 0.88
CA PHE A 342 -7.21 -21.78 0.99
C PHE A 342 -7.90 -22.89 0.19
N GLY A 343 -7.55 -23.07 -1.09
CA GLY A 343 -8.10 -24.12 -1.95
C GLY A 343 -7.83 -25.53 -1.43
N LEU A 344 -6.60 -25.81 -0.95
CA LEU A 344 -6.26 -27.07 -0.30
C LEU A 344 -7.14 -27.35 0.92
N LEU A 345 -7.30 -26.38 1.82
CA LEU A 345 -8.13 -26.53 3.03
C LEU A 345 -9.60 -26.76 2.67
N SER A 346 -10.12 -26.10 1.63
CA SER A 346 -11.48 -26.34 1.13
C SER A 346 -11.67 -27.77 0.64
N VAL A 347 -10.73 -28.31 -0.14
CA VAL A 347 -10.78 -29.71 -0.62
C VAL A 347 -10.68 -30.68 0.56
N VAL A 348 -9.86 -30.37 1.57
CA VAL A 348 -9.77 -31.17 2.80
C VAL A 348 -11.10 -31.14 3.57
N GLY A 349 -11.80 -30.00 3.63
CA GLY A 349 -13.12 -29.91 4.24
C GLY A 349 -14.16 -30.76 3.52
N ALA A 350 -14.20 -30.67 2.18
CA ALA A 350 -15.07 -31.52 1.36
C ALA A 350 -14.75 -33.02 1.57
N TYR A 351 -13.48 -33.38 1.71
CA TYR A 351 -13.06 -34.73 2.08
C TYR A 351 -13.52 -35.13 3.48
N GLY A 352 -13.42 -34.21 4.47
CA GLY A 352 -13.85 -34.44 5.84
C GLY A 352 -15.34 -34.81 5.95
N LEU A 353 -16.20 -34.24 5.09
CA LEU A 353 -17.61 -34.64 4.96
C LEU A 353 -17.82 -36.04 4.38
N MET A 354 -16.83 -36.62 3.71
CA MET A 354 -16.89 -38.01 3.25
C MET A 354 -16.44 -39.00 4.33
N ASP A 355 -15.72 -38.51 5.34
CA ASP A 355 -15.07 -39.29 6.40
C ASP A 355 -15.87 -39.28 7.73
N VAL A 356 -17.20 -39.12 7.64
CA VAL A 356 -18.13 -38.96 8.78
C VAL A 356 -18.16 -40.20 9.70
N GLY A 357 -17.89 -41.39 9.16
CA GLY A 357 -17.77 -42.63 9.94
C GLY A 357 -16.59 -42.66 10.92
N GLY A 358 -15.74 -41.64 10.94
CA GLY A 358 -14.64 -41.52 11.89
C GLY A 358 -14.89 -40.56 13.06
N TRP A 359 -16.01 -39.84 13.12
CA TRP A 359 -16.23 -38.74 14.08
C TRP A 359 -16.67 -39.19 15.49
N GLY A 360 -17.01 -40.47 15.69
CA GLY A 360 -17.24 -41.07 17.02
C GLY A 360 -16.60 -42.47 17.15
N ASP A 361 -16.56 -43.02 18.37
CA ASP A 361 -16.06 -44.38 18.67
C ASP A 361 -16.96 -45.50 18.10
N ALA A 362 -18.12 -45.15 17.54
CA ALA A 362 -19.10 -46.08 17.02
C ALA A 362 -18.79 -46.48 15.57
N GLY A 363 -17.85 -47.42 15.40
CA GLY A 363 -17.73 -48.30 14.24
C GLY A 363 -17.34 -47.64 12.90
N ARG A 364 -16.54 -48.36 12.10
CA ARG A 364 -16.34 -48.00 10.68
C ARG A 364 -17.68 -48.10 9.95
N ILE A 365 -18.44 -47.03 9.87
CA ILE A 365 -19.53 -46.92 8.89
C ILE A 365 -18.85 -47.00 7.53
N GLU A 366 -19.08 -48.10 6.83
CA GLU A 366 -18.56 -48.35 5.50
C GLU A 366 -18.88 -47.15 4.60
N ARG A 367 -17.88 -46.60 3.90
CA ARG A 367 -18.08 -45.45 3.01
C ARG A 367 -19.18 -45.80 2.02
N SER A 368 -20.36 -45.21 2.16
CA SER A 368 -21.37 -45.35 1.12
C SER A 368 -20.77 -44.81 -0.18
N ARG A 369 -20.72 -45.65 -1.21
CA ARG A 369 -20.24 -45.27 -2.56
C ARG A 369 -20.92 -43.98 -3.04
N ARG A 370 -22.16 -43.75 -2.58
CA ARG A 370 -22.95 -42.54 -2.85
C ARG A 370 -22.32 -41.27 -2.28
N THR A 371 -21.87 -41.26 -1.03
CA THR A 371 -21.27 -40.06 -0.39
C THR A 371 -19.96 -39.66 -1.06
N VAL A 372 -19.12 -40.65 -1.39
CA VAL A 372 -17.86 -40.42 -2.13
C VAL A 372 -18.15 -39.88 -3.53
N ALA A 373 -19.13 -40.46 -4.23
CA ALA A 373 -19.53 -40.01 -5.56
C ALA A 373 -20.08 -38.58 -5.55
N VAL A 374 -20.96 -38.23 -4.59
CA VAL A 374 -21.54 -36.88 -4.45
C VAL A 374 -20.44 -35.84 -4.25
N ALA A 375 -19.45 -36.11 -3.42
CA ALA A 375 -18.43 -35.13 -3.13
C ALA A 375 -17.37 -35.01 -4.25
N HIS A 376 -17.07 -36.09 -4.99
CA HIS A 376 -16.33 -35.97 -6.25
C HIS A 376 -17.12 -35.21 -7.31
N ALA A 377 -18.45 -35.38 -7.37
CA ALA A 377 -19.31 -34.59 -8.27
C ALA A 377 -19.34 -33.11 -7.88
N ALA A 378 -19.36 -32.78 -6.58
CA ALA A 378 -19.25 -31.41 -6.10
C ALA A 378 -17.91 -30.76 -6.49
N LEU A 379 -16.78 -31.48 -6.30
CA LEU A 379 -15.47 -31.00 -6.72
C LEU A 379 -15.35 -30.89 -8.25
N ALA A 380 -15.97 -31.81 -8.99
CA ALA A 380 -16.07 -31.73 -10.45
C ALA A 380 -16.89 -30.50 -10.90
N MET A 381 -17.96 -30.16 -10.19
CA MET A 381 -18.73 -28.94 -10.44
C MET A 381 -17.88 -27.69 -10.21
N VAL A 382 -17.13 -27.61 -9.11
CA VAL A 382 -16.18 -26.52 -8.85
C VAL A 382 -15.11 -26.43 -9.94
N LEU A 383 -14.61 -27.57 -10.41
CA LEU A 383 -13.67 -27.64 -11.53
C LEU A 383 -14.29 -27.09 -12.82
N VAL A 384 -15.53 -27.46 -13.15
CA VAL A 384 -16.24 -26.95 -14.32
C VAL A 384 -16.41 -25.43 -14.25
N PHE A 385 -16.84 -24.88 -13.10
CA PHE A 385 -16.96 -23.43 -12.92
C PHE A 385 -15.60 -22.72 -13.01
N SER A 386 -14.54 -23.32 -12.45
CA SER A 386 -13.19 -22.77 -12.54
C SER A 386 -12.74 -22.72 -14.01
N LEU A 387 -12.92 -23.81 -14.75
CA LEU A 387 -12.60 -23.88 -16.18
C LEU A 387 -13.43 -22.90 -17.02
N SER A 388 -14.73 -22.73 -16.73
CA SER A 388 -15.58 -21.77 -17.45
C SER A 388 -15.22 -20.31 -17.17
N SER A 389 -14.60 -20.02 -16.01
CA SER A 389 -14.12 -18.68 -15.66
C SER A 389 -12.78 -18.32 -16.30
N LEU A 390 -12.00 -19.31 -16.78
CA LEU A 390 -10.67 -19.08 -17.33
C LEU A 390 -10.64 -18.10 -18.50
N PRO A 391 -11.53 -18.19 -19.51
CA PRO A 391 -11.57 -17.21 -20.58
C PRO A 391 -11.80 -15.79 -20.06
N THR A 392 -12.70 -15.60 -19.09
CA THR A 392 -12.97 -14.29 -18.49
C THR A 392 -11.73 -13.72 -17.81
N TRP A 393 -10.97 -14.53 -17.07
CA TRP A 393 -9.73 -14.10 -16.42
C TRP A 393 -8.60 -13.81 -17.41
N ALA A 394 -8.49 -14.58 -18.49
CA ALA A 394 -7.50 -14.35 -19.55
C ALA A 394 -7.82 -13.05 -20.33
N LEU A 395 -9.10 -12.84 -20.68
CA LEU A 395 -9.56 -11.61 -21.32
C LEU A 395 -9.33 -10.40 -20.41
N ARG A 396 -9.65 -10.54 -19.11
CA ARG A 396 -9.38 -9.50 -18.11
C ARG A 396 -7.89 -9.13 -18.09
N LEU A 397 -6.97 -10.10 -18.06
CA LEU A 397 -5.53 -9.82 -18.14
C LEU A 397 -5.19 -8.97 -19.37
N GLY A 398 -5.63 -9.39 -20.56
CA GLY A 398 -5.34 -8.69 -21.81
C GLY A 398 -5.93 -7.27 -21.87
N GLN A 399 -7.13 -7.07 -21.34
CA GLN A 399 -7.77 -5.75 -21.23
C GLN A 399 -7.05 -4.82 -20.27
N GLU A 400 -6.64 -5.32 -19.10
CA GLU A 400 -5.92 -4.54 -18.11
C GLU A 400 -4.52 -4.16 -18.64
N ALA A 401 -3.83 -5.07 -19.31
CA ALA A 401 -2.56 -4.78 -19.97
C ALA A 401 -2.72 -3.81 -21.14
N ALA A 402 -3.78 -3.92 -21.95
CA ALA A 402 -4.11 -2.93 -22.96
C ALA A 402 -4.39 -1.54 -22.35
N THR A 403 -5.04 -1.50 -21.18
CA THR A 403 -5.26 -0.25 -20.44
C THR A 403 -3.92 0.40 -20.10
N ILE A 404 -3.01 -0.32 -19.44
CA ILE A 404 -1.66 0.17 -19.10
C ILE A 404 -0.85 0.59 -20.35
N ARG A 405 -1.04 -0.12 -21.47
CA ARG A 405 -0.43 0.24 -22.75
C ARG A 405 -0.92 1.60 -23.25
N GLU A 406 -2.22 1.84 -23.24
CA GLU A 406 -2.84 3.08 -23.73
C GLU A 406 -2.63 4.25 -22.76
N THR A 407 -2.38 3.98 -21.47
CA THR A 407 -2.12 5.00 -20.44
C THR A 407 -0.63 5.17 -20.16
N ASP A 408 -0.11 4.45 -19.17
CA ASP A 408 1.17 4.71 -18.51
C ASP A 408 2.34 4.57 -19.49
N ILE A 409 2.27 3.60 -20.41
CA ILE A 409 3.30 3.39 -21.44
C ILE A 409 3.22 4.46 -22.54
N SER A 410 2.02 4.80 -23.02
CA SER A 410 1.83 5.88 -23.99
C SER A 410 2.33 7.21 -23.44
N VAL A 411 1.99 7.51 -22.18
CA VAL A 411 2.49 8.69 -21.45
C VAL A 411 4.01 8.66 -21.36
N ALA A 412 4.61 7.53 -20.98
CA ALA A 412 6.05 7.39 -20.87
C ALA A 412 6.78 7.64 -22.20
N HIS A 413 6.26 7.10 -23.30
CA HIS A 413 6.83 7.29 -24.63
C HIS A 413 6.65 8.73 -25.14
N TRP A 414 5.49 9.34 -24.89
CA TRP A 414 5.28 10.74 -25.23
C TRP A 414 6.26 11.63 -24.46
N ILE A 415 6.42 11.41 -23.15
CA ILE A 415 7.37 12.13 -22.30
C ILE A 415 8.79 11.99 -22.88
N SER A 416 9.23 10.76 -23.19
CA SER A 416 10.55 10.49 -23.75
C SER A 416 10.84 11.24 -25.05
N GLY A 417 9.83 11.44 -25.89
CA GLY A 417 9.98 12.00 -27.24
C GLY A 417 9.73 13.51 -27.32
N ASN A 418 9.03 14.10 -26.35
CA ASN A 418 8.55 15.48 -26.43
C ASN A 418 9.11 16.40 -25.34
N LEU A 419 9.59 15.87 -24.21
CA LEU A 419 10.16 16.71 -23.15
C LEU A 419 11.66 16.95 -23.36
N PRO A 420 12.19 18.11 -22.94
CA PRO A 420 13.62 18.41 -23.06
C PRO A 420 14.50 17.40 -22.30
N PRO A 421 15.64 16.95 -22.88
CA PRO A 421 16.57 16.06 -22.20
C PRO A 421 16.99 16.61 -20.84
N GLY A 422 16.99 15.74 -19.82
CA GLY A 422 17.34 16.12 -18.44
C GLY A 422 16.19 16.74 -17.63
N ALA A 423 15.01 16.95 -18.22
CA ALA A 423 13.83 17.38 -17.47
C ALA A 423 13.42 16.36 -16.40
N THR A 424 12.92 16.86 -15.29
CA THR A 424 12.35 16.06 -14.19
C THR A 424 10.82 16.04 -14.29
N VAL A 425 10.21 14.87 -14.10
CA VAL A 425 8.74 14.71 -14.21
C VAL A 425 8.14 14.22 -12.89
N GLY A 426 7.20 14.97 -12.34
CA GLY A 426 6.38 14.56 -11.21
C GLY A 426 5.24 13.66 -11.66
N VAL A 427 5.06 12.50 -11.03
CA VAL A 427 4.10 11.48 -11.49
C VAL A 427 3.35 10.85 -10.32
N LYS A 428 2.09 10.48 -10.56
CA LYS A 428 1.32 9.63 -9.63
C LYS A 428 1.61 8.15 -9.87
N ASP A 429 1.51 7.72 -11.12
CA ASP A 429 1.84 6.36 -11.55
C ASP A 429 3.27 6.37 -12.11
N VAL A 430 4.19 5.78 -11.35
CA VAL A 430 5.63 6.01 -11.51
C VAL A 430 6.32 4.94 -12.36
N GLY A 431 5.79 3.72 -12.39
CA GLY A 431 6.43 2.53 -12.92
C GLY A 431 6.87 2.67 -14.37
N ALA A 432 5.92 2.67 -15.29
CA ALA A 432 6.17 2.68 -16.73
C ALA A 432 6.83 3.99 -17.16
N VAL A 433 6.44 5.12 -16.56
CA VAL A 433 7.04 6.42 -16.85
C VAL A 433 8.53 6.40 -16.55
N LYS A 434 8.96 5.90 -15.39
CA LYS A 434 10.39 5.79 -15.11
C LYS A 434 11.08 4.82 -16.06
N TYR A 435 10.46 3.67 -16.29
CA TYR A 435 11.08 2.56 -17.00
C TYR A 435 11.34 2.87 -18.48
N PHE A 436 10.44 3.61 -19.14
CA PHE A 436 10.52 3.90 -20.57
C PHE A 436 10.97 5.31 -20.93
N SER A 437 10.81 6.32 -20.06
CA SER A 437 11.03 7.72 -20.47
C SER A 437 12.48 8.21 -20.44
N ASN A 438 13.38 7.51 -19.77
CA ASN A 438 14.75 7.96 -19.44
C ASN A 438 14.86 9.25 -18.59
N HIS A 439 13.75 9.90 -18.25
CA HIS A 439 13.76 11.08 -17.39
C HIS A 439 13.92 10.71 -15.92
N ARG A 440 14.38 11.68 -15.12
CA ARG A 440 14.26 11.63 -13.67
C ARG A 440 12.77 11.78 -13.33
N VAL A 441 12.24 10.91 -12.48
CA VAL A 441 10.86 11.06 -11.98
C VAL A 441 10.84 11.31 -10.48
N VAL A 442 9.88 12.13 -10.08
CA VAL A 442 9.51 12.38 -8.69
C VAL A 442 8.12 11.77 -8.48
N ASP A 443 8.06 10.76 -7.64
CA ASP A 443 6.82 10.09 -7.29
C ASP A 443 6.11 10.84 -6.18
N VAL A 444 4.99 11.47 -6.53
CA VAL A 444 4.23 12.32 -5.59
C VAL A 444 3.28 11.54 -4.69
N ILE A 445 3.05 10.26 -4.97
CA ILE A 445 2.38 9.33 -4.04
C ILE A 445 3.38 8.84 -3.00
N GLY A 446 4.67 8.80 -3.36
CA GLY A 446 5.78 8.51 -2.48
C GLY A 446 6.04 7.02 -2.30
N LEU A 447 5.83 6.21 -3.34
CA LEU A 447 6.32 4.83 -3.37
C LEU A 447 7.84 4.83 -3.53
N THR A 448 8.37 5.62 -4.45
CA THR A 448 9.78 5.53 -4.87
C THR A 448 10.62 6.76 -4.50
N THR A 449 9.98 7.90 -4.23
CA THR A 449 10.62 9.09 -3.67
C THR A 449 10.39 9.15 -2.17
N ASN A 450 11.47 9.15 -1.37
CA ASN A 450 11.38 9.15 0.09
C ASN A 450 10.67 10.41 0.63
N HIS A 451 9.99 10.27 1.77
CA HIS A 451 9.24 11.33 2.47
C HIS A 451 8.02 11.92 1.74
N MET A 452 7.82 11.61 0.45
CA MET A 452 6.65 12.10 -0.31
C MET A 452 5.33 11.50 0.15
N ALA A 453 5.31 10.25 0.63
CA ALA A 453 4.07 9.59 1.07
C ALA A 453 3.40 10.35 2.22
N GLN A 454 4.18 10.76 3.23
CA GLN A 454 3.66 11.54 4.34
C GLN A 454 3.10 12.89 3.88
N ALA A 455 3.79 13.55 2.95
CA ALA A 455 3.35 14.82 2.40
C ALA A 455 2.05 14.68 1.60
N SER A 456 1.99 13.70 0.70
CA SER A 456 0.82 13.36 -0.11
C SER A 456 -0.43 13.08 0.75
N ASN A 457 -0.27 12.28 1.80
CA ASN A 457 -1.36 11.91 2.71
C ASN A 457 -1.84 13.07 3.60
N ASN A 458 -1.06 14.15 3.71
CA ASN A 458 -1.46 15.36 4.43
C ASN A 458 -2.19 16.38 3.56
N GLY A 459 -2.28 16.15 2.25
CA GLY A 459 -2.95 17.03 1.30
C GLY A 459 -1.98 17.74 0.35
N ILE A 460 -2.58 18.49 -0.56
CA ILE A 460 -1.88 19.10 -1.69
C ILE A 460 -0.95 20.25 -1.26
N GLY A 461 -1.29 20.96 -0.19
CA GLY A 461 -0.46 22.03 0.38
C GLY A 461 0.87 21.49 0.91
N THR A 462 0.79 20.43 1.70
CA THR A 462 1.98 19.75 2.21
C THR A 462 2.81 19.11 1.11
N LEU A 463 2.17 18.54 0.09
CA LEU A 463 2.89 18.03 -1.08
C LEU A 463 3.63 19.17 -1.81
N TYR A 464 3.00 20.32 -2.00
CA TYR A 464 3.66 21.52 -2.54
C TYR A 464 4.88 21.93 -1.69
N GLU A 465 4.74 21.96 -0.36
CA GLU A 465 5.83 22.27 0.57
C GLU A 465 6.99 21.28 0.41
N ALA A 466 6.70 19.99 0.37
CA ALA A 466 7.73 18.96 0.17
C ALA A 466 8.45 19.11 -1.18
N LEU A 467 7.72 19.41 -2.25
CA LEU A 467 8.28 19.61 -3.59
C LEU A 467 9.09 20.90 -3.70
N ARG A 468 8.63 22.03 -3.14
CA ARG A 468 9.37 23.29 -3.21
C ARG A 468 10.66 23.26 -2.40
N HIS A 469 10.72 22.47 -1.32
CA HIS A 469 11.94 22.31 -0.53
C HIS A 469 13.00 21.42 -1.21
N MET A 470 12.65 20.70 -2.27
CA MET A 470 13.63 19.99 -3.07
C MET A 470 14.63 20.99 -3.70
N PRO A 471 15.90 20.59 -3.90
CA PRO A 471 16.86 21.39 -4.65
C PRO A 471 16.27 21.80 -6.00
N ALA A 472 16.45 23.05 -6.42
CA ALA A 472 15.77 23.59 -7.61
C ALA A 472 15.95 22.74 -8.87
N ARG A 473 17.12 22.11 -9.04
CA ARG A 473 17.46 21.21 -10.17
C ARG A 473 16.76 19.84 -10.12
N GLU A 474 16.21 19.46 -8.98
CA GLU A 474 15.53 18.18 -8.73
C GLU A 474 14.01 18.35 -8.62
N ARG A 475 13.50 19.58 -8.64
CA ARG A 475 12.07 19.86 -8.69
C ARG A 475 11.51 19.42 -10.04
N PRO A 476 10.27 18.92 -10.08
CA PRO A 476 9.60 18.62 -11.34
C PRO A 476 9.50 19.85 -12.26
N ASP A 477 9.94 19.72 -13.50
CA ASP A 477 9.71 20.70 -14.58
C ASP A 477 8.34 20.47 -15.22
N TYR A 478 7.86 19.23 -15.16
CA TYR A 478 6.59 18.78 -15.71
C TYR A 478 5.89 17.83 -14.75
N PHE A 479 4.58 17.68 -14.88
CA PHE A 479 3.79 16.72 -14.11
C PHE A 479 2.89 15.88 -15.02
N ALA A 480 2.82 14.57 -14.80
CA ALA A 480 1.91 13.66 -15.52
C ALA A 480 0.91 13.06 -14.53
N PHE A 481 -0.33 13.53 -14.60
CA PHE A 481 -1.23 13.62 -13.45
C PHE A 481 -2.70 13.36 -13.80
N TYR A 482 -3.45 12.82 -12.85
CA TYR A 482 -4.90 12.56 -12.92
C TYR A 482 -5.61 13.03 -11.64
N ASP A 483 -6.85 13.48 -11.78
CA ASP A 483 -7.65 14.12 -10.72
C ASP A 483 -8.54 13.15 -9.93
N THR A 484 -7.99 11.98 -9.59
CA THR A 484 -8.64 10.97 -8.73
C THR A 484 -7.68 10.43 -7.68
N THR A 485 -8.22 9.73 -6.68
CA THR A 485 -7.44 9.01 -5.66
C THR A 485 -6.77 7.77 -6.27
N PRO A 486 -5.59 7.33 -5.81
CA PRO A 486 -4.91 7.71 -4.56
C PRO A 486 -4.17 9.06 -4.63
N GLY A 487 -3.83 9.58 -3.44
CA GLY A 487 -3.16 10.87 -3.27
C GLY A 487 -4.10 12.08 -3.35
N PRO A 488 -3.56 13.30 -3.20
CA PRO A 488 -4.35 14.52 -3.23
C PRO A 488 -4.86 14.84 -4.65
N LEU A 489 -5.94 15.61 -4.70
CA LEU A 489 -6.44 16.22 -5.93
C LEU A 489 -5.47 17.32 -6.38
N ILE A 490 -5.32 17.49 -7.69
CA ILE A 490 -4.30 18.37 -8.26
C ILE A 490 -4.90 19.71 -8.70
N ASP A 491 -6.23 19.84 -8.70
CA ASP A 491 -6.95 21.10 -8.96
C ASP A 491 -6.34 22.28 -8.20
N ASP A 492 -6.07 22.13 -6.91
CA ASP A 492 -5.46 23.20 -6.10
C ASP A 492 -4.04 23.57 -6.59
N LEU A 493 -3.22 22.63 -7.05
CA LEU A 493 -1.91 22.96 -7.66
C LEU A 493 -2.07 23.73 -8.97
N ARG A 494 -3.06 23.39 -9.78
CA ARG A 494 -3.38 24.09 -11.03
C ARG A 494 -3.93 25.48 -10.76
N ASP A 495 -4.91 25.61 -9.87
CA ASP A 495 -5.52 26.88 -9.48
C ASP A 495 -4.52 27.83 -8.81
N SER A 496 -3.54 27.27 -8.10
CA SER A 496 -2.45 28.03 -7.50
C SER A 496 -1.44 28.57 -8.53
N GLY A 497 -1.49 28.10 -9.78
CA GLY A 497 -0.55 28.47 -10.84
C GLY A 497 0.81 27.77 -10.78
N VAL A 498 0.97 26.76 -9.90
CA VAL A 498 2.16 25.89 -9.92
C VAL A 498 2.17 24.99 -11.15
N LEU A 499 0.99 24.68 -11.71
CA LEU A 499 0.84 24.03 -13.01
C LEU A 499 0.29 25.02 -14.03
N GLY A 500 0.72 24.88 -15.28
CA GLY A 500 0.11 25.60 -16.39
C GLY A 500 -1.40 25.38 -16.47
N SER A 501 -2.15 26.42 -16.85
CA SER A 501 -3.62 26.41 -16.89
C SER A 501 -4.23 25.39 -17.87
N SER A 502 -3.43 24.90 -18.82
CA SER A 502 -3.84 23.90 -19.80
C SER A 502 -2.78 22.81 -19.92
N PRO A 503 -3.19 21.53 -20.06
CA PRO A 503 -2.24 20.45 -20.29
C PRO A 503 -1.54 20.64 -21.64
N LEU A 504 -0.27 20.26 -21.70
CA LEU A 504 0.50 20.12 -22.93
C LEU A 504 0.00 18.96 -23.79
N MET A 505 -0.50 17.92 -23.12
CA MET A 505 -1.07 16.73 -23.74
C MET A 505 -2.04 16.07 -22.76
N THR A 506 -3.11 15.50 -23.30
CA THR A 506 -4.10 14.75 -22.54
C THR A 506 -4.25 13.37 -23.15
N PHE A 507 -4.28 12.35 -22.30
CA PHE A 507 -4.49 10.96 -22.66
C PHE A 507 -5.83 10.50 -22.09
N ASP A 508 -6.75 10.16 -22.98
CA ASP A 508 -8.01 9.53 -22.61
C ASP A 508 -7.85 8.01 -22.59
N VAL A 509 -8.43 7.35 -21.59
CA VAL A 509 -8.32 5.89 -21.45
C VAL A 509 -9.25 5.21 -22.46
N GLU A 510 -8.71 4.85 -23.61
CA GLU A 510 -9.41 4.07 -24.64
C GLU A 510 -9.18 2.56 -24.42
N SER A 511 -9.89 1.96 -23.47
CA SER A 511 -9.77 0.53 -23.18
C SER A 511 -11.12 -0.21 -23.29
N PRO A 512 -11.17 -1.42 -23.87
CA PRO A 512 -12.36 -2.25 -23.86
C PRO A 512 -12.67 -2.72 -22.43
N SER A 513 -13.41 -1.93 -21.66
CA SER A 513 -13.83 -2.30 -20.30
C SER A 513 -15.00 -3.29 -20.32
N PRO A 514 -14.94 -4.42 -19.59
CA PRO A 514 -16.13 -5.24 -19.36
C PRO A 514 -17.21 -4.44 -18.66
N ALA A 515 -18.48 -4.74 -18.95
CA ALA A 515 -19.64 -4.07 -18.36
C ALA A 515 -19.69 -4.13 -16.81
N ASN A 516 -18.93 -5.04 -16.18
CA ASN A 516 -18.98 -5.33 -14.74
C ASN A 516 -17.62 -5.27 -14.01
N SER A 517 -16.55 -4.81 -14.64
CA SER A 517 -15.25 -4.58 -13.97
C SER A 517 -14.75 -3.19 -14.31
N GLY A 518 -14.49 -2.37 -13.29
CA GLY A 518 -13.87 -1.06 -13.48
C GLY A 518 -12.47 -1.18 -14.11
N LEU A 519 -11.93 -0.04 -14.53
CA LEU A 519 -10.57 0.05 -15.06
C LEU A 519 -9.54 -0.39 -14.03
N ILE A 520 -8.41 -0.92 -14.51
CA ILE A 520 -7.28 -1.28 -13.64
C ILE A 520 -6.56 -0.05 -13.06
N VAL A 521 -6.71 1.08 -13.76
CA VAL A 521 -6.28 2.42 -13.34
C VAL A 521 -7.46 3.17 -12.71
N PRO A 522 -7.21 4.09 -11.76
CA PRO A 522 -8.28 4.81 -11.06
C PRO A 522 -8.77 6.05 -11.81
N PHE A 523 -8.39 6.24 -13.08
CA PHE A 523 -8.68 7.45 -13.86
C PHE A 523 -9.19 7.10 -15.26
N VAL A 524 -9.86 8.07 -15.88
CA VAL A 524 -10.31 8.00 -17.29
C VAL A 524 -9.56 8.98 -18.18
N GLN A 525 -8.79 9.87 -17.59
CA GLN A 525 -7.99 10.88 -18.28
C GLN A 525 -6.73 11.19 -17.46
N LEU A 526 -5.61 11.40 -18.15
CA LEU A 526 -4.34 11.81 -17.57
C LEU A 526 -3.76 12.97 -18.39
N GLY A 527 -3.41 14.07 -17.72
CA GLY A 527 -2.84 15.26 -18.34
C GLY A 527 -1.36 15.44 -18.03
N ILE A 528 -0.60 15.99 -18.99
CA ILE A 528 0.77 16.42 -18.80
C ILE A 528 0.82 17.95 -18.71
N TYR A 529 1.36 18.48 -17.62
CA TYR A 529 1.40 19.90 -17.33
C TYR A 529 2.84 20.39 -17.20
N ARG A 530 3.10 21.64 -17.60
CA ARG A 530 4.35 22.33 -17.28
C ARG A 530 4.26 22.92 -15.88
N ALA A 531 5.32 22.80 -15.10
CA ALA A 531 5.43 23.43 -13.79
C ALA A 531 5.90 24.89 -13.90
N ASP A 532 5.39 25.74 -13.00
CA ASP A 532 5.87 27.10 -12.78
C ASP A 532 6.13 27.31 -11.27
N TRP A 533 7.41 27.38 -10.92
CA TRP A 533 7.86 27.58 -9.54
C TRP A 533 8.16 29.05 -9.21
N SER A 534 7.78 30.01 -10.06
CA SER A 534 8.10 31.43 -9.89
C SER A 534 7.56 32.05 -8.60
N LEU A 535 6.43 31.53 -8.09
CA LEU A 535 5.81 31.97 -6.83
C LEU A 535 6.24 31.15 -5.61
N ALA A 536 7.10 30.13 -5.78
CA ALA A 536 7.48 29.24 -4.70
C ALA A 536 8.15 30.00 -3.54
N GLY A 537 7.59 29.87 -2.33
CA GLY A 537 8.09 30.53 -1.11
C GLY A 537 7.82 32.02 -1.00
N THR A 538 7.03 32.60 -1.91
CA THR A 538 6.56 33.98 -1.73
C THR A 538 5.70 34.14 -0.48
N GLY A 539 5.03 33.07 -0.04
CA GLY A 539 4.22 33.00 1.18
C GLY A 539 4.98 33.18 2.49
N ASP A 540 6.26 32.83 2.55
CA ASP A 540 7.02 32.80 3.82
C ASP A 540 7.24 34.21 4.42
N GLN A 541 6.99 35.27 3.64
CA GLN A 541 7.19 36.66 4.04
C GLN A 541 5.86 37.37 4.30
N THR A 542 5.86 38.19 5.34
CA THR A 542 4.79 39.12 5.68
C THR A 542 5.37 40.45 6.16
N LYS A 543 4.57 41.51 6.13
CA LYS A 543 4.95 42.82 6.69
C LYS A 543 4.49 42.88 8.14
N THR A 544 5.37 42.54 9.08
CA THR A 544 5.08 42.57 10.52
C THR A 544 5.86 43.66 11.25
N PRO A 545 5.24 44.37 12.21
CA PRO A 545 5.96 45.26 13.11
C PRO A 545 6.99 44.50 13.96
N GLY A 546 8.14 45.11 14.23
CA GLY A 546 9.19 44.52 15.08
C GLY A 546 10.12 43.57 14.33
N THR A 547 10.97 42.84 15.07
CA THR A 547 11.87 41.84 14.49
C THR A 547 11.22 40.46 14.60
N VAL A 548 11.01 39.77 13.47
CA VAL A 548 10.53 38.38 13.48
C VAL A 548 11.59 37.50 14.14
N ARG A 549 11.20 36.86 15.25
CA ARG A 549 12.01 35.94 16.04
C ARG A 549 11.83 34.49 15.60
N ASP A 550 10.63 34.17 15.14
CA ASP A 550 10.25 32.82 14.74
C ASP A 550 9.10 32.83 13.73
N TYR A 551 8.97 31.73 12.97
CA TYR A 551 7.96 31.59 11.92
C TYR A 551 7.47 30.14 11.81
N LEU A 552 6.16 29.97 11.95
CA LEU A 552 5.45 28.73 11.69
C LEU A 552 4.73 28.83 10.34
N ASN A 553 5.22 28.08 9.35
CA ASN A 553 4.48 27.73 8.13
C ASN A 553 3.52 26.57 8.43
N VAL A 554 2.22 26.78 8.23
CA VAL A 554 1.18 25.76 8.40
C VAL A 554 0.98 25.06 7.06
N GLY A 555 1.07 23.75 7.03
CA GLY A 555 1.11 22.95 5.81
C GLY A 555 2.50 22.36 5.52
N ASP A 556 3.59 22.97 5.99
CA ASP A 556 4.93 22.37 5.98
C ASP A 556 5.15 21.49 7.22
N LEU A 557 5.24 20.17 7.03
CA LEU A 557 5.40 19.20 8.12
C LEU A 557 6.68 19.42 8.94
N ALA A 558 7.75 19.94 8.33
CA ALA A 558 8.99 20.21 9.06
C ALA A 558 8.81 21.39 10.02
N SER A 559 8.26 22.50 9.52
CA SER A 559 7.86 23.66 10.31
C SER A 559 6.82 23.30 11.39
N GLU A 560 5.76 22.57 11.05
CA GLU A 560 4.75 22.12 12.00
C GLU A 560 5.35 21.26 13.11
N GLY A 561 6.25 20.33 12.76
CA GLY A 561 6.97 19.50 13.72
C GLY A 561 7.85 20.33 14.66
N ALA A 562 8.59 21.31 14.14
CA ALA A 562 9.45 22.20 14.93
C ALA A 562 8.66 23.02 15.96
N HIS A 563 7.42 23.38 15.65
CA HIS A 563 6.55 24.16 16.53
C HIS A 563 5.57 23.30 17.35
N SER A 564 5.68 21.96 17.28
CA SER A 564 4.69 21.05 17.90
C SER A 564 3.25 21.42 17.54
N TYR A 565 3.05 21.88 16.30
CA TYR A 565 1.76 22.34 15.80
C TYR A 565 0.77 21.18 15.79
N ALA A 566 -0.45 21.43 16.26
CA ALA A 566 -1.54 20.48 16.14
C ALA A 566 -2.89 21.20 15.97
N PRO A 567 -3.70 20.81 14.99
CA PRO A 567 -5.06 21.29 14.87
C PRO A 567 -5.93 20.71 16.00
N GLN A 568 -6.81 21.55 16.55
CA GLN A 568 -7.81 21.18 17.55
C GLN A 568 -9.19 21.17 16.89
N LEU A 569 -9.55 20.03 16.32
CA LEU A 569 -10.79 19.91 15.57
C LEU A 569 -12.01 19.80 16.50
N ALA A 570 -13.03 20.61 16.23
CA ALA A 570 -14.29 20.64 16.96
C ALA A 570 -15.16 19.40 16.71
N LEU A 571 -14.92 18.67 15.62
CA LEU A 571 -15.62 17.45 15.25
C LEU A 571 -14.63 16.30 15.05
N VAL A 572 -14.90 15.17 15.70
CA VAL A 572 -14.16 13.91 15.51
C VAL A 572 -14.42 13.39 14.09
N GLY A 573 -13.38 12.95 13.39
CA GLY A 573 -13.46 12.45 12.01
C GLY A 573 -13.25 13.51 10.92
N MET A 574 -13.20 14.80 11.27
CA MET A 574 -12.78 15.82 10.31
C MET A 574 -11.27 15.72 10.09
N GLN A 575 -10.81 15.87 8.85
CA GLN A 575 -9.38 15.84 8.54
C GLN A 575 -8.88 17.26 8.25
N PRO A 576 -7.79 17.71 8.89
CA PRO A 576 -7.20 19.03 8.68
C PRO A 576 -6.31 18.99 7.43
N MET A 577 -6.91 18.66 6.28
CA MET A 577 -6.20 18.53 5.02
C MET A 577 -5.53 19.85 4.66
N SER A 578 -4.29 19.76 4.19
CA SER A 578 -3.56 20.92 3.70
C SER A 578 -4.03 21.30 2.29
N VAL A 579 -3.99 22.59 2.01
CA VAL A 579 -4.33 23.22 0.75
C VAL A 579 -3.20 24.14 0.31
N VAL A 580 -3.18 24.50 -0.97
CA VAL A 580 -2.31 25.54 -1.51
C VAL A 580 -3.18 26.60 -2.18
N ARG A 581 -2.87 27.88 -1.94
CA ARG A 581 -3.64 29.00 -2.51
C ARG A 581 -2.72 30.08 -3.05
N ARG A 582 -3.14 30.66 -4.16
CA ARG A 582 -2.53 31.86 -4.76
C ARG A 582 -3.49 33.02 -4.57
N VAL A 583 -2.99 34.13 -4.03
CA VAL A 583 -3.77 35.34 -3.78
C VAL A 583 -3.00 36.57 -4.25
N SER A 584 -3.70 37.55 -4.81
CA SER A 584 -3.17 38.90 -5.04
C SER A 584 -3.38 39.73 -3.78
N LEU A 585 -2.29 40.18 -3.17
CA LEU A 585 -2.35 41.11 -2.05
C LEU A 585 -2.84 42.50 -2.49
N PRO A 586 -3.34 43.34 -1.56
CA PRO A 586 -3.76 44.71 -1.88
C PRO A 586 -2.66 45.59 -2.49
N ASP A 587 -1.38 45.24 -2.26
CA ASP A 587 -0.22 45.91 -2.86
C ASP A 587 0.15 45.39 -4.27
N GLY A 588 -0.70 44.53 -4.86
CA GLY A 588 -0.55 44.00 -6.21
C GLY A 588 0.42 42.81 -6.33
N ARG A 589 1.08 42.41 -5.24
CA ARG A 589 1.95 41.23 -5.25
C ARG A 589 1.13 39.95 -5.27
N LEU A 590 1.53 39.01 -6.12
CA LEU A 590 1.01 37.65 -6.11
C LEU A 590 1.79 36.82 -5.11
N VAL A 591 1.08 36.12 -4.25
CA VAL A 591 1.67 35.29 -3.21
C VAL A 591 1.03 33.91 -3.25
N LEU A 592 1.87 32.90 -3.07
CA LEU A 592 1.52 31.49 -3.02
C LEU A 592 1.92 30.93 -1.66
N ASP A 593 0.98 30.30 -0.97
CA ASP A 593 1.19 29.80 0.38
C ASP A 593 0.40 28.52 0.62
N SER A 594 0.93 27.69 1.51
CA SER A 594 0.27 26.47 1.96
C SER A 594 -0.47 26.73 3.26
N GLY A 595 -1.51 25.95 3.53
CA GLY A 595 -2.28 26.10 4.76
C GLY A 595 -3.06 24.85 5.10
N ARG A 596 -3.74 24.83 6.25
CA ARG A 596 -4.66 23.76 6.63
C ARG A 596 -6.07 24.30 6.85
N ARG A 597 -7.06 23.51 6.43
CA ARG A 597 -8.46 23.77 6.74
C ARG A 597 -8.76 23.36 8.19
N ILE A 598 -9.18 24.32 9.01
CA ILE A 598 -9.40 24.15 10.44
C ILE A 598 -10.87 24.36 10.78
N VAL A 599 -11.46 23.37 11.46
CA VAL A 599 -12.80 23.47 12.04
C VAL A 599 -12.65 23.37 13.55
N GLY A 600 -12.49 24.52 14.23
CA GLY A 600 -12.19 24.57 15.66
C GLY A 600 -11.03 25.51 15.97
N GLY A 601 -9.95 24.97 16.52
CA GLY A 601 -8.79 25.70 17.00
C GLY A 601 -7.45 25.10 16.57
N GLU A 602 -6.36 25.64 17.08
CA GLU A 602 -4.99 25.23 16.79
C GLU A 602 -4.12 25.42 18.04
N ARG A 603 -3.09 24.60 18.21
CA ARG A 603 -2.05 24.81 19.23
C ARG A 603 -0.67 24.70 18.61
N PHE A 604 0.28 25.47 19.12
CA PHE A 604 1.66 25.49 18.65
C PHE A 604 2.58 26.15 19.69
N VAL A 605 3.89 26.05 19.49
CA VAL A 605 4.92 26.62 20.35
C VAL A 605 5.76 27.59 19.53
N ALA A 606 5.84 28.84 19.96
CA ALA A 606 6.78 29.82 19.41
C ALA A 606 8.12 29.73 20.14
N HIS A 607 9.23 29.92 19.44
CA HIS A 607 10.60 29.81 19.94
C HIS A 607 11.39 31.11 19.77
N ASN A 608 12.65 31.11 20.21
CA ASN A 608 13.61 32.21 20.07
C ASN A 608 13.12 33.56 20.64
N LEU A 609 12.26 33.50 21.65
CA LEU A 609 11.69 34.68 22.29
C LEU A 609 12.64 35.28 23.33
N VAL A 610 12.52 36.59 23.56
CA VAL A 610 13.17 37.31 24.65
C VAL A 610 12.19 37.42 25.81
N PRO A 611 12.51 36.85 26.99
CA PRO A 611 11.64 36.93 28.17
C PRO A 611 11.34 38.37 28.58
N GLY A 612 10.12 38.61 29.07
CA GLY A 612 9.67 39.91 29.56
C GLY A 612 9.29 40.93 28.48
N ARG A 613 9.55 40.65 27.19
CA ARG A 613 9.13 41.52 26.07
C ARG A 613 7.77 41.09 25.53
N PRO A 614 6.85 42.03 25.22
CA PRO A 614 5.59 41.71 24.54
C PRO A 614 5.87 40.96 23.23
N LEU A 615 5.05 39.95 22.93
CA LEU A 615 5.11 39.19 21.69
C LEU A 615 3.95 39.61 20.79
N LEU A 616 4.24 40.07 19.58
CA LEU A 616 3.24 40.27 18.54
C LEU A 616 3.15 38.99 17.70
N ILE A 617 1.97 38.40 17.64
CA ILE A 617 1.67 37.28 16.75
C ILE A 617 0.93 37.84 15.56
N THR A 618 1.46 37.65 14.36
CA THR A 618 0.75 37.95 13.11
C THR A 618 0.37 36.65 12.44
N SER A 619 -0.89 36.51 12.07
CA SER A 619 -1.42 35.34 11.37
C SER A 619 -1.90 35.73 9.99
N ARG A 620 -1.58 34.89 9.00
CA ARG A 620 -2.26 34.87 7.71
C ARG A 620 -3.28 33.74 7.72
N ALA A 621 -4.54 34.12 7.56
CA ALA A 621 -5.64 33.17 7.50
C ALA A 621 -6.67 33.58 6.44
N ASP A 622 -7.31 32.59 5.86
CA ASP A 622 -8.56 32.76 5.14
C ASP A 622 -9.71 32.54 6.13
N VAL A 623 -10.36 33.63 6.52
CA VAL A 623 -11.49 33.64 7.46
C VAL A 623 -12.80 33.88 6.70
N GLY A 624 -12.82 33.84 5.36
CA GLY A 624 -14.01 34.14 4.57
C GLY A 624 -14.03 33.49 3.19
N ASP A 625 -15.18 32.94 2.81
CA ASP A 625 -15.48 32.44 1.47
C ASP A 625 -15.09 30.98 1.17
N THR A 626 -15.30 30.06 2.13
CA THR A 626 -15.51 28.65 1.78
C THR A 626 -16.91 28.50 1.16
N PRO A 627 -17.06 28.22 -0.16
CA PRO A 627 -18.37 28.10 -0.77
C PRO A 627 -19.03 26.82 -0.26
N ARG A 628 -20.00 26.95 0.64
CA ARG A 628 -21.03 25.93 0.93
C ARG A 628 -22.39 26.59 0.72
N GLY A 629 -22.70 26.92 -0.53
CA GLY A 629 -23.92 27.67 -0.89
C GLY A 629 -23.84 29.17 -0.52
N ASP A 630 -24.99 29.81 -0.37
CA ASP A 630 -25.15 31.27 -0.15
C ASP A 630 -24.81 31.76 1.28
N GLN A 631 -24.15 30.97 2.13
CA GLN A 631 -23.88 31.34 3.52
C GLN A 631 -22.39 31.39 3.86
N ILE A 632 -21.90 32.58 4.21
CA ILE A 632 -20.52 32.83 4.68
C ILE A 632 -20.43 32.41 6.16
N MET A 633 -19.60 31.41 6.46
CA MET A 633 -19.43 30.86 7.81
C MET A 633 -18.07 31.25 8.40
N VAL A 634 -18.03 32.37 9.11
CA VAL A 634 -16.80 32.95 9.66
C VAL A 634 -16.67 32.60 11.14
N LEU A 635 -15.48 32.18 11.58
CA LEU A 635 -15.09 32.23 12.99
C LEU A 635 -14.15 33.43 13.21
N PRO A 636 -14.69 34.67 13.34
CA PRO A 636 -13.86 35.86 13.36
C PRO A 636 -13.08 35.96 14.68
N ASP A 637 -13.69 35.52 15.79
CA ASP A 637 -13.08 35.59 17.10
C ASP A 637 -12.47 34.24 17.50
N LEU A 638 -11.20 34.27 17.92
CA LEU A 638 -10.53 33.16 18.60
C LEU A 638 -10.14 33.58 20.02
N LEU A 639 -10.28 32.66 20.97
CA LEU A 639 -9.71 32.82 22.31
C LEU A 639 -8.23 32.45 22.24
N VAL A 640 -7.35 33.38 22.61
CA VAL A 640 -5.90 33.15 22.67
C VAL A 640 -5.52 32.77 24.09
N LEU A 641 -4.86 31.63 24.26
CA LEU A 641 -4.28 31.18 25.52
C LEU A 641 -2.76 31.11 25.39
N ALA A 642 -2.06 31.55 26.43
CA ALA A 642 -0.62 31.46 26.57
C ALA A 642 -0.31 30.62 27.82
N HIS A 643 0.38 29.49 27.66
CA HIS A 643 0.56 28.48 28.72
C HIS A 643 -0.76 28.05 29.39
N GLY A 644 -1.85 27.95 28.62
CA GLY A 644 -3.19 27.63 29.12
C GLY A 644 -3.89 28.76 29.88
N VAL A 645 -3.27 29.93 30.00
CA VAL A 645 -3.89 31.12 30.59
C VAL A 645 -4.57 31.95 29.49
N PRO A 646 -5.89 32.21 29.58
CA PRO A 646 -6.57 33.08 28.62
C PRO A 646 -5.97 34.50 28.62
N VAL A 647 -5.50 34.94 27.46
CA VAL A 647 -4.90 36.28 27.26
C VAL A 647 -5.95 37.27 26.76
N GLY A 648 -6.81 36.84 25.84
CA GLY A 648 -7.86 37.67 25.28
C GLY A 648 -8.50 37.07 24.03
N ARG A 649 -9.42 37.82 23.43
CA ARG A 649 -10.05 37.45 22.16
C ARG A 649 -9.35 38.15 21.01
N TRP A 650 -8.92 37.37 20.02
CA TRP A 650 -8.36 37.87 18.78
C TRP A 650 -9.47 37.94 17.73
N HIS A 651 -9.88 39.16 17.40
CA HIS A 651 -10.81 39.42 16.31
C HIS A 651 -10.05 39.47 14.97
N ARG A 652 -10.38 38.55 14.07
CA ARG A 652 -9.86 38.42 12.71
C ARG A 652 -11.02 38.74 11.75
N PRO A 653 -11.13 39.97 11.25
CA PRO A 653 -12.27 40.35 10.42
C PRO A 653 -12.26 39.53 9.11
N PRO A 654 -13.43 39.09 8.62
CA PRO A 654 -13.53 38.58 7.26
C PRO A 654 -13.24 39.74 6.32
N GLY A 655 -12.10 39.72 5.65
CA GLY A 655 -11.78 40.73 4.64
C GLY A 655 -12.34 40.37 3.28
N GLY A 656 -12.42 41.37 2.40
CA GLY A 656 -12.89 41.21 1.01
C GLY A 656 -11.90 40.50 0.08
N THR A 657 -10.84 39.89 0.62
CA THR A 657 -9.85 39.07 -0.08
C THR A 657 -9.73 37.71 0.61
N ILE A 658 -9.37 36.68 -0.16
CA ILE A 658 -9.17 35.28 0.31
C ILE A 658 -8.17 35.21 1.48
N TRP A 659 -7.18 36.10 1.55
CA TRP A 659 -6.27 36.16 2.70
C TRP A 659 -6.41 37.43 3.50
N ASN A 660 -6.42 37.26 4.83
CA ASN A 660 -6.42 38.34 5.80
C ASN A 660 -5.24 38.15 6.76
N GLU A 661 -4.41 39.19 6.85
CA GLU A 661 -3.36 39.27 7.86
C GLU A 661 -3.89 40.08 9.04
N SER A 662 -3.78 39.51 10.23
CA SER A 662 -4.19 40.18 11.48
C SER A 662 -3.13 39.94 12.53
N SER A 663 -3.12 40.75 13.59
CA SER A 663 -2.12 40.60 14.67
C SER A 663 -2.74 40.67 16.06
N PHE A 664 -2.14 39.98 17.01
CA PHE A 664 -2.52 39.96 18.43
C PHE A 664 -1.28 40.08 19.32
N THR A 665 -1.35 40.92 20.36
CA THR A 665 -0.21 41.13 21.27
C THR A 665 -0.40 40.33 22.56
N ILE A 666 0.60 39.52 22.89
CA ILE A 666 0.73 38.85 24.17
C ILE A 666 1.57 39.71 25.11
N PRO A 667 1.08 40.00 26.34
CA PRO A 667 1.84 40.76 27.33
C PRO A 667 3.18 40.10 27.65
N GLY A 668 4.25 40.90 27.74
CA GLY A 668 5.60 40.39 28.04
C GLY A 668 5.71 39.64 29.37
N ALA A 669 4.81 39.93 30.33
CA ALA A 669 4.72 39.20 31.59
C ALA A 669 4.40 37.69 31.42
N LEU A 670 3.75 37.31 30.33
CA LEU A 670 3.44 35.91 29.99
C LEU A 670 4.56 35.24 29.17
N VAL A 671 5.48 36.04 28.60
CA VAL A 671 6.68 35.54 27.90
C VAL A 671 7.78 35.32 28.93
N THR A 672 7.72 34.19 29.62
CA THR A 672 8.62 33.89 30.76
C THR A 672 9.93 33.20 30.35
N GLY A 673 10.01 32.69 29.13
CA GLY A 673 11.16 31.94 28.61
C GLY A 673 11.36 32.14 27.10
N PRO A 674 12.35 31.44 26.51
CA PRO A 674 12.64 31.50 25.08
C PRO A 674 11.60 30.78 24.20
N SER A 675 10.69 30.04 24.82
CA SER A 675 9.60 29.33 24.15
C SER A 675 8.26 29.64 24.82
N LEU A 676 7.19 29.80 24.05
CA LEU A 676 5.85 30.08 24.53
C LEU A 676 4.84 29.13 23.86
N ALA A 677 4.12 28.37 24.68
CA ALA A 677 3.02 27.52 24.19
C ALA A 677 1.76 28.37 24.00
N LEU A 678 1.18 28.27 22.81
CA LEU A 678 0.04 29.05 22.35
C LEU A 678 -1.10 28.12 21.93
N GLU A 679 -2.32 28.53 22.25
CA GLU A 679 -3.54 27.86 21.84
C GLU A 679 -4.55 28.89 21.36
N LEU A 680 -5.12 28.62 20.20
CA LEU A 680 -6.17 29.37 19.56
C LEU A 680 -7.43 28.52 19.62
N ALA A 681 -8.33 28.80 20.54
CA ALA A 681 -9.54 28.02 20.76
C ALA A 681 -10.78 28.77 20.23
N ALA A 682 -11.80 28.02 19.82
CA ALA A 682 -13.10 28.60 19.57
C ALA A 682 -13.64 29.23 20.88
N PRO A 683 -14.11 30.49 20.86
CA PRO A 683 -14.54 31.19 22.08
C PRO A 683 -15.83 30.60 22.69
N ARG A 684 -16.49 29.71 21.95
CA ARG A 684 -17.70 28.98 22.33
C ARG A 684 -17.70 27.62 21.64
N GLN A 685 -18.49 26.70 22.16
CA GLN A 685 -18.76 25.43 21.49
C GLN A 685 -19.37 25.69 20.11
N LEU A 686 -18.80 25.06 19.07
CA LEU A 686 -19.30 25.18 17.70
C LEU A 686 -20.49 24.23 17.48
N LEU A 687 -21.48 24.69 16.72
CA LEU A 687 -22.65 23.93 16.30
C LEU A 687 -22.79 24.03 14.79
N SER A 688 -23.56 23.13 14.18
CA SER A 688 -23.83 23.16 12.74
C SER A 688 -24.61 24.41 12.33
N PRO A 689 -24.26 25.07 11.21
CA PRO A 689 -23.08 24.84 10.37
C PRO A 689 -21.77 25.22 11.09
N TYR A 690 -20.79 24.31 11.10
CA TYR A 690 -19.51 24.53 11.76
C TYR A 690 -18.69 25.55 10.97
N PRO A 691 -18.32 26.70 11.55
CA PRO A 691 -17.45 27.66 10.89
C PRO A 691 -16.05 27.09 10.78
N ASP A 692 -15.40 27.37 9.66
CA ASP A 692 -14.03 26.97 9.38
C ASP A 692 -13.20 28.15 8.90
N TYR A 693 -11.89 27.96 8.89
CA TYR A 693 -10.94 28.90 8.32
C TYR A 693 -9.75 28.12 7.78
N ILE A 694 -8.96 28.73 6.90
CA ILE A 694 -7.70 28.16 6.44
C ILE A 694 -6.57 28.93 7.12
N SER A 695 -5.70 28.20 7.81
CA SER A 695 -4.54 28.75 8.51
C SER A 695 -3.30 28.56 7.64
N PHE A 696 -2.60 29.64 7.27
CA PHE A 696 -1.43 29.58 6.37
C PHE A 696 -0.12 29.74 7.13
N GLY A 697 -0.04 30.68 8.07
CA GLY A 697 1.19 30.88 8.83
C GLY A 697 1.09 31.85 9.98
N TYR A 698 2.07 31.77 10.88
CA TYR A 698 2.21 32.59 12.07
C TYR A 698 3.64 33.15 12.19
N TRP A 699 3.76 34.47 12.27
CA TRP A 699 5.02 35.18 12.49
C TRP A 699 5.04 35.77 13.90
N PHE A 700 6.13 35.52 14.63
CA PHE A 700 6.31 35.89 16.02
C PHE A 700 7.34 37.02 16.12
N SER A 701 6.94 38.25 16.45
CA SER A 701 7.84 39.40 16.49
C SER A 701 7.91 40.11 17.85
N GLN A 702 9.09 40.67 18.15
CA GLN A 702 9.40 41.43 19.38
C GLN A 702 10.31 42.63 19.12
#